data_AF-A0A2V8MFX1-F1
#
_entry.id   AF-A0A2V8MFX1-F1
#
_cell.length_a   1.000
_cell.length_b   1.000
_cell.length_c   1.000
_cell.angle_alpha   90.00
_cell.angle_beta   90.00
_cell.angle_gamma   90.00
#
_symmetry.space_group_name_H-M   'P 1'
#
loop_
_entity.id
_entity.type
_entity.pdbx_description
1 polymer ?
#
loop_
_entity_poly.entity_id
_entity_poly.type
_entity_poly.pdbx_seq_one_letter_code
_entity_poly.pdbx_strand_id
1 'polypeptide(L)'
;MNNLYRTRIAGVSLLLVTVILVCIPTYAQPARPQNPPDITGEWRQESDESGLGQPPLGDYLGIPFNEAGRMRADTTAESIWGTPEYQCRPHSAPHQWRGLGGARILKEQDPQTREVKAYHIQFMRSLDWPIYMDGRPHPPAYAPHTWSGFSTGEWVGNTLKVTTTHLKDGYLRRGGPQTSDMYTMTDYMTRHGDILTINTVIDDSIYMDEPFVQSITYVYDTTAGSAFAENGGTDRHHVPHFLPGQNTALSDWLKNQDWIPVEPTRGGVKTLYPEYRAALNGSANATNLKVPSSRSAFSPDKSIADQSPRDGEVHILPVQGNIYMLVADGTNITASVGPQGVLVVNTGSAPITDKLQATVNQLANAVAAAPTTNNCFGPNCPGVAFGWSSPFINTIISSPTPPKPLRYIINTSDAPDHIGGNEKFATSGFFPRGGGLGAATGVGRTASVVAHENVLNRMSAPAGKQAAAPERAWPTDTYFDEFYKLPEYFNGEAVIVYHEPAANTDGDSIVFFRHSEIISAGNIYSTVSYPTIDLAKGGGIQGVVKGLNHILDLAVAEYRSQGGTWIIPSHGRLSDTGDVASYRNMLVMIRDRIQDMINKGMTLDQVRAARPTLDFDGRYGSNTGSWTTNMFVEAVYRSLKEKK
;
A
#
# COMPACT_ATOMS: atom_id res chain seq x y z
N MET A 1 -78.09 43.13 -1.71
CA MET A 1 -78.44 42.66 -0.34
C MET A 1 -78.09 41.18 -0.24
N ASN A 2 -77.56 40.76 0.91
CA ASN A 2 -77.48 39.41 1.49
C ASN A 2 -76.99 38.24 0.59
N ASN A 3 -75.82 37.65 0.87
CA ASN A 3 -75.56 36.62 1.90
C ASN A 3 -76.36 35.32 1.68
N LEU A 4 -75.67 34.18 1.55
CA LEU A 4 -75.51 33.14 2.60
C LEU A 4 -74.76 31.89 2.05
N TYR A 5 -73.61 31.55 2.67
CA TYR A 5 -72.96 30.21 2.79
C TYR A 5 -72.59 29.39 1.51
N ARG A 6 -71.32 29.04 1.16
CA ARG A 6 -70.19 28.38 1.89
C ARG A 6 -70.62 27.09 2.63
N THR A 7 -69.95 25.94 2.60
CA THR A 7 -68.56 25.50 2.28
C THR A 7 -68.65 23.97 2.04
N ARG A 8 -67.71 23.18 1.46
CA ARG A 8 -66.25 23.23 1.13
C ARG A 8 -66.08 22.61 -0.30
N ILE A 9 -64.96 22.57 -1.05
CA ILE A 9 -63.48 22.58 -0.84
C ILE A 9 -62.99 21.24 -0.23
N ALA A 10 -62.04 20.47 -0.79
CA ALA A 10 -61.00 20.69 -1.81
C ALA A 10 -61.00 19.53 -2.84
N GLY A 11 -60.32 19.58 -3.98
CA GLY A 11 -59.47 20.63 -4.54
C GLY A 11 -58.56 20.03 -5.61
N VAL A 12 -58.94 20.20 -6.88
CA VAL A 12 -58.10 19.81 -8.03
C VAL A 12 -56.99 20.85 -8.18
N SER A 13 -55.81 20.55 -7.63
CA SER A 13 -54.65 21.43 -7.76
C SER A 13 -54.02 21.29 -9.14
N LEU A 14 -54.31 22.30 -9.96
CA LEU A 14 -53.58 22.75 -11.14
C LEU A 14 -52.10 22.29 -11.21
N LEU A 15 -51.76 21.60 -12.29
CA LEU A 15 -50.77 22.02 -13.30
C LEU A 15 -49.87 23.23 -12.91
N LEU A 16 -48.95 23.05 -11.96
CA LEU A 16 -47.80 23.93 -11.71
C LEU A 16 -46.81 23.29 -10.72
N VAL A 17 -46.12 22.23 -11.15
CA VAL A 17 -44.84 21.82 -10.53
C VAL A 17 -43.77 21.92 -11.59
N THR A 18 -43.16 23.10 -11.58
CA THR A 18 -41.80 23.45 -11.99
C THR A 18 -40.95 22.30 -12.53
N VAL A 19 -40.55 22.42 -13.80
CA VAL A 19 -39.32 21.79 -14.28
C VAL A 19 -38.17 22.45 -13.52
N ILE A 20 -37.79 21.86 -12.38
CA ILE A 20 -36.46 22.07 -11.84
C ILE A 20 -35.53 21.33 -12.78
N LEU A 21 -35.09 22.03 -13.82
CA LEU A 21 -33.80 21.79 -14.42
C LEU A 21 -32.82 21.80 -13.26
N VAL A 22 -32.36 20.60 -12.87
CA VAL A 22 -31.19 20.47 -12.02
C VAL A 22 -30.04 20.94 -12.91
N CYS A 23 -29.79 22.25 -12.89
CA CYS A 23 -28.49 22.80 -13.18
C CYS A 23 -27.55 22.24 -12.12
N ILE A 24 -27.15 20.97 -12.31
CA ILE A 24 -25.84 20.51 -11.88
C ILE A 24 -24.91 21.59 -12.44
N PRO A 25 -24.12 22.29 -11.62
CA PRO A 25 -23.03 23.06 -12.15
C PRO A 25 -22.10 22.04 -12.80
N THR A 26 -22.26 21.85 -14.11
CA THR A 26 -21.18 21.40 -14.97
C THR A 26 -20.10 22.44 -14.79
N TYR A 27 -19.22 22.21 -13.81
CA TYR A 27 -17.90 22.78 -13.81
C TYR A 27 -17.36 22.43 -15.19
N ALA A 28 -17.34 23.44 -16.07
CA ALA A 28 -16.78 23.27 -17.39
C ALA A 28 -15.32 22.87 -17.14
N GLN A 29 -14.99 21.61 -17.40
CA GLN A 29 -13.59 21.20 -17.46
C GLN A 29 -12.91 22.21 -18.40
N PRO A 30 -11.76 22.77 -18.01
CA PRO A 30 -11.08 23.76 -18.85
C PRO A 30 -10.94 23.15 -20.25
N ALA A 31 -11.56 23.80 -21.23
CA ALA A 31 -11.76 23.18 -22.53
C ALA A 31 -10.39 22.81 -23.11
N ARG A 32 -10.17 21.50 -23.32
CA ARG A 32 -8.94 20.97 -23.92
C ARG A 32 -8.60 21.81 -25.15
N PRO A 33 -7.35 22.31 -25.30
CA PRO A 33 -6.98 23.09 -26.47
C PRO A 33 -7.32 22.31 -27.73
N GLN A 34 -7.88 22.98 -28.73
CA GLN A 34 -8.30 22.34 -29.99
C GLN A 34 -7.14 21.58 -30.66
N ASN A 35 -5.92 22.09 -30.49
CA ASN A 35 -4.66 21.38 -30.73
C ASN A 35 -3.73 21.63 -29.52
N PRO A 36 -3.55 20.68 -28.58
CA PRO A 36 -2.63 20.87 -27.47
C PRO A 36 -1.16 20.84 -27.96
N PRO A 37 -0.23 21.58 -27.33
CA PRO A 37 1.19 21.53 -27.67
C PRO A 37 1.76 20.12 -27.62
N ASP A 38 2.62 19.78 -28.56
CA ASP A 38 3.30 18.49 -28.54
C ASP A 38 4.51 18.52 -27.59
N ILE A 39 4.45 17.76 -26.50
CA ILE A 39 5.54 17.63 -25.52
C ILE A 39 6.49 16.46 -25.79
N THR A 40 6.24 15.64 -26.83
CA THR A 40 7.13 14.51 -27.13
C THR A 40 8.51 14.97 -27.59
N GLY A 41 9.53 14.18 -27.24
CA GLY A 41 10.91 14.47 -27.57
C GLY A 41 11.92 13.74 -26.70
N GLU A 42 13.17 13.90 -27.07
CA GLU A 42 14.33 13.68 -26.21
C GLU A 42 14.70 15.02 -25.59
N TRP A 43 14.78 15.06 -24.27
CA TRP A 43 14.98 16.30 -23.51
C TRP A 43 16.21 16.18 -22.62
N ARG A 44 17.22 17.03 -22.82
CA ARG A 44 18.36 17.14 -21.91
C ARG A 44 18.03 18.13 -20.79
N GLN A 45 18.37 17.75 -19.56
CA GLN A 45 18.28 18.60 -18.38
C GLN A 45 19.21 19.82 -18.54
N GLU A 46 18.69 21.03 -18.28
CA GLU A 46 19.53 22.19 -17.95
C GLU A 46 19.45 22.41 -16.44
N SER A 47 20.58 22.24 -15.74
CA SER A 47 20.66 22.39 -14.28
C SER A 47 21.82 23.30 -13.90
N ASP A 48 21.48 24.56 -13.66
CA ASP A 48 22.33 25.60 -13.05
C ASP A 48 22.02 25.76 -11.54
N GLU A 49 20.75 25.67 -11.12
CA GLU A 49 20.29 25.85 -9.74
C GLU A 49 20.81 24.84 -8.71
N SER A 50 21.33 23.69 -9.12
CA SER A 50 21.90 22.66 -8.22
C SER A 50 23.26 22.14 -8.69
N GLY A 51 23.76 22.67 -9.82
CA GLY A 51 24.82 22.05 -10.60
C GLY A 51 24.49 20.60 -11.00
N LEU A 52 25.52 19.89 -11.45
CA LEU A 52 25.49 18.43 -11.67
C LEU A 52 25.76 17.64 -10.37
N GLY A 53 25.71 18.32 -9.21
CA GLY A 53 26.06 17.79 -7.89
C GLY A 53 24.83 17.41 -7.07
N GLN A 54 25.01 16.50 -6.12
CA GLN A 54 24.01 16.27 -5.08
C GLN A 54 24.15 17.36 -4.00
N PRO A 55 23.05 17.84 -3.39
CA PRO A 55 23.13 18.73 -2.24
C PRO A 55 23.89 18.03 -1.10
N PRO A 56 24.63 18.77 -0.26
CA PRO A 56 25.31 18.18 0.89
C PRO A 56 24.34 17.49 1.86
N LEU A 57 24.82 16.45 2.55
CA LEU A 57 24.08 15.83 3.64
C LEU A 57 23.69 16.88 4.69
N GLY A 58 22.40 16.96 4.99
CA GLY A 58 21.85 17.93 5.95
C GLY A 58 21.52 19.32 5.37
N ASP A 59 21.72 19.55 4.06
CA ASP A 59 21.17 20.71 3.35
C ASP A 59 19.71 20.48 2.91
N TYR A 60 18.79 21.03 3.71
CA TYR A 60 17.35 21.00 3.51
C TYR A 60 16.79 22.37 3.10
N LEU A 61 17.63 23.27 2.56
CA LEU A 61 17.20 24.59 2.09
C LEU A 61 16.05 24.46 1.06
N GLY A 62 14.99 25.24 1.29
CA GLY A 62 13.78 25.25 0.47
C GLY A 62 12.74 24.17 0.81
N ILE A 63 13.00 23.27 1.77
CA ILE A 63 12.06 22.19 2.12
C ILE A 63 11.19 22.60 3.33
N PRO A 64 9.83 22.60 3.24
CA PRO A 64 8.89 22.96 4.32
C PRO A 64 8.76 21.89 5.43
N PHE A 65 9.86 21.26 5.86
CA PHE A 65 9.81 20.15 6.82
C PHE A 65 9.12 20.50 8.15
N ASN A 66 8.29 19.58 8.63
CA ASN A 66 7.83 19.52 10.02
C ASN A 66 8.88 18.79 10.90
N GLU A 67 8.56 18.52 12.17
CA GLU A 67 9.50 17.83 13.09
C GLU A 67 9.78 16.37 12.67
N ALA A 68 8.75 15.65 12.23
CA ALA A 68 8.86 14.26 11.77
C ALA A 68 9.71 14.14 10.49
N GLY A 69 9.51 15.04 9.51
CA GLY A 69 10.29 15.09 8.27
C GLY A 69 11.77 15.37 8.51
N ARG A 70 12.10 16.32 9.39
CA ARG A 70 13.49 16.55 9.83
C ARG A 70 14.08 15.30 10.49
N MET A 71 13.39 14.68 11.44
CA MET A 71 13.87 13.48 12.12
C MET A 71 14.06 12.29 11.15
N ARG A 72 13.16 12.13 10.17
CA ARG A 72 13.26 11.12 9.12
C ARG A 72 14.52 11.33 8.27
N ALA A 73 14.76 12.57 7.85
CA ALA A 73 15.92 12.92 7.04
C ALA A 73 17.25 12.76 7.82
N ASP A 74 17.27 13.17 9.08
CA ASP A 74 18.47 13.14 9.93
C ASP A 74 18.92 11.73 10.32
N THR A 75 17.95 10.82 10.49
CA THR A 75 18.20 9.43 10.90
C THR A 75 18.40 8.47 9.72
N THR A 76 18.07 8.87 8.49
CA THR A 76 18.31 8.07 7.30
C THR A 76 19.77 8.19 6.85
N ALA A 77 20.52 7.09 6.90
CA ALA A 77 21.90 7.06 6.40
C ALA A 77 21.92 6.81 4.89
N GLU A 78 22.71 7.58 4.13
CA GLU A 78 22.84 7.39 2.67
C GLU A 78 23.37 5.98 2.30
N SER A 79 24.07 5.31 3.22
CA SER A 79 24.49 3.91 3.08
C SER A 79 23.33 2.91 2.99
N ILE A 80 22.08 3.31 3.30
CA ILE A 80 20.89 2.48 3.07
C ILE A 80 20.76 2.08 1.59
N TRP A 81 21.18 2.94 0.65
CA TRP A 81 21.20 2.65 -0.79
C TRP A 81 22.20 1.55 -1.20
N GLY A 82 23.11 1.17 -0.30
CA GLY A 82 23.99 0.01 -0.47
C GLY A 82 23.36 -1.32 -0.03
N THR A 83 22.22 -1.31 0.68
CA THR A 83 21.54 -2.56 1.10
C THR A 83 20.94 -3.29 -0.10
N PRO A 84 21.02 -4.63 -0.19
CA PRO A 84 20.48 -5.41 -1.31
C PRO A 84 19.01 -5.11 -1.66
N GLU A 85 18.18 -4.75 -0.69
CA GLU A 85 16.76 -4.42 -0.90
C GLU A 85 16.55 -3.03 -1.55
N TYR A 86 17.53 -2.12 -1.42
CA TYR A 86 17.53 -0.78 -2.01
C TYR A 86 18.46 -0.68 -3.25
N GLN A 87 19.27 -1.69 -3.51
CA GLN A 87 20.07 -1.78 -4.73
C GLN A 87 19.16 -1.78 -5.97
N CYS A 88 19.56 -1.01 -6.99
CA CYS A 88 18.81 -0.81 -8.23
C CYS A 88 17.38 -0.24 -8.09
N ARG A 89 16.89 0.07 -6.87
CA ARG A 89 15.64 0.81 -6.63
C ARG A 89 15.64 2.09 -7.48
N PRO A 90 14.58 2.36 -8.27
CA PRO A 90 14.50 3.57 -9.06
C PRO A 90 14.61 4.83 -8.20
N HIS A 91 15.00 5.95 -8.82
CA HIS A 91 14.75 7.25 -8.20
C HIS A 91 13.25 7.41 -7.94
N SER A 92 12.87 8.00 -6.80
CA SER A 92 11.48 8.32 -6.49
C SER A 92 10.96 9.40 -7.45
N ALA A 93 9.67 9.36 -7.81
CA ALA A 93 9.08 10.27 -8.80
C ALA A 93 9.40 11.77 -8.55
N PRO A 94 9.33 12.31 -7.31
CA PRO A 94 9.76 13.68 -6.98
C PRO A 94 11.21 14.04 -7.33
N HIS A 95 12.10 13.04 -7.41
CA HIS A 95 13.51 13.22 -7.73
C HIS A 95 13.81 12.99 -9.22
N GLN A 96 12.96 12.28 -9.97
CA GLN A 96 13.21 11.89 -11.37
C GLN A 96 13.61 13.08 -12.25
N TRP A 97 12.82 14.16 -12.17
CA TRP A 97 13.04 15.39 -12.93
C TRP A 97 14.35 16.12 -12.60
N ARG A 98 14.97 15.85 -11.45
CA ARG A 98 16.28 16.40 -11.05
C ARG A 98 17.39 15.35 -11.02
N GLY A 99 17.08 14.09 -11.35
CA GLY A 99 18.03 12.99 -11.45
C GLY A 99 19.00 13.18 -12.61
N LEU A 100 20.16 12.53 -12.54
CA LEU A 100 21.16 12.60 -13.62
C LEU A 100 20.59 11.98 -14.91
N GLY A 101 20.47 12.78 -15.97
CA GLY A 101 20.15 12.28 -17.31
C GLY A 101 19.13 13.13 -18.08
N GLY A 102 18.84 12.71 -19.31
CA GLY A 102 17.71 13.25 -20.07
C GLY A 102 16.38 12.57 -19.72
N ALA A 103 15.28 13.21 -20.11
CA ALA A 103 13.94 12.66 -20.09
C ALA A 103 13.47 12.41 -21.53
N ARG A 104 12.96 11.22 -21.81
CA ARG A 104 12.31 10.88 -23.08
C ARG A 104 10.80 10.88 -22.86
N ILE A 105 10.07 11.61 -23.70
CA ILE A 105 8.59 11.64 -23.67
C ILE A 105 8.06 11.02 -24.96
N LEU A 106 7.44 9.84 -24.83
CA LEU A 106 6.72 9.14 -25.90
C LEU A 106 5.19 9.36 -25.76
N LYS A 107 4.45 9.02 -26.81
CA LYS A 107 3.00 9.23 -26.91
C LYS A 107 2.33 7.97 -27.43
N GLU A 108 1.46 7.37 -26.63
CA GLU A 108 0.54 6.32 -27.07
C GLU A 108 -0.71 6.99 -27.67
N GLN A 109 -1.07 6.61 -28.90
CA GLN A 109 -2.28 7.09 -29.56
C GLN A 109 -3.19 5.92 -29.92
N ASP A 110 -4.50 6.16 -29.87
CA ASP A 110 -5.45 5.23 -30.45
C ASP A 110 -5.19 5.06 -31.96
N PRO A 111 -5.09 3.81 -32.48
CA PRO A 111 -4.78 3.58 -33.89
C PRO A 111 -5.91 4.03 -34.84
N GLN A 112 -7.15 4.16 -34.35
CA GLN A 112 -8.32 4.59 -35.11
C GLN A 112 -8.59 6.10 -34.93
N THR A 113 -8.78 6.57 -33.68
CA THR A 113 -9.18 7.97 -33.41
C THR A 113 -8.00 8.95 -33.41
N ARG A 114 -6.76 8.46 -33.28
CA ARG A 114 -5.53 9.25 -33.09
C ARG A 114 -5.50 10.10 -31.82
N GLU A 115 -6.46 9.92 -30.92
CA GLU A 115 -6.43 10.53 -29.60
C GLU A 115 -5.26 9.98 -28.78
N VAL A 116 -4.59 10.84 -28.02
CA VAL A 116 -3.55 10.43 -27.08
C VAL A 116 -4.21 9.69 -25.93
N LYS A 117 -3.81 8.44 -25.71
CA LYS A 117 -4.24 7.60 -24.58
C LYS A 117 -3.33 7.76 -23.38
N ALA A 118 -2.02 7.83 -23.63
CA ALA A 118 -1.03 8.08 -22.61
C ALA A 118 0.18 8.85 -23.16
N TYR A 119 0.86 9.57 -22.28
CA TYR A 119 2.29 9.88 -22.46
C TYR A 119 3.11 8.91 -21.63
N HIS A 120 4.29 8.52 -22.12
CA HIS A 120 5.23 7.69 -21.37
C HIS A 120 6.50 8.50 -21.15
N ILE A 121 6.86 8.74 -19.89
CA ILE A 121 8.09 9.41 -19.53
C ILE A 121 9.12 8.37 -19.09
N GLN A 122 10.31 8.44 -19.69
CA GLN A 122 11.41 7.51 -19.46
C GLN A 122 12.66 8.29 -19.07
N PHE A 123 13.24 7.94 -17.93
CA PHE A 123 14.44 8.57 -17.38
C PHE A 123 15.59 7.56 -17.28
N MET A 124 16.81 8.08 -17.07
CA MET A 124 17.97 7.25 -16.79
C MET A 124 17.76 6.45 -15.48
N ARG A 125 17.82 5.11 -15.57
CA ARG A 125 17.64 4.15 -14.45
C ARG A 125 16.23 4.02 -13.89
N SER A 126 15.20 4.39 -14.63
CA SER A 126 13.83 4.48 -14.09
C SER A 126 12.87 3.52 -14.77
N LEU A 127 11.76 3.25 -14.08
CA LEU A 127 10.61 2.59 -14.69
C LEU A 127 9.95 3.52 -15.71
N ASP A 128 9.22 2.93 -16.65
CA ASP A 128 8.31 3.67 -17.50
C ASP A 128 7.26 4.37 -16.61
N TRP A 129 6.97 5.64 -16.90
CA TRP A 129 6.00 6.42 -16.18
C TRP A 129 4.85 6.80 -17.14
N PRO A 130 3.75 6.03 -17.14
CA PRO A 130 2.58 6.33 -17.95
C PRO A 130 1.72 7.41 -17.31
N ILE A 131 1.31 8.39 -18.11
CA ILE A 131 0.38 9.46 -17.76
C ILE A 131 -0.87 9.27 -18.61
N TYR A 132 -1.95 8.82 -17.99
CA TYR A 132 -3.18 8.47 -18.69
C TYR A 132 -4.02 9.71 -19.01
N MET A 133 -4.43 9.81 -20.27
CA MET A 133 -5.18 10.93 -20.86
C MET A 133 -6.63 10.54 -21.22
N ASP A 134 -6.99 9.26 -21.04
CA ASP A 134 -8.24 8.65 -21.52
C ASP A 134 -9.38 8.64 -20.49
N GLY A 135 -9.19 9.26 -19.32
CA GLY A 135 -10.21 9.35 -18.27
C GLY A 135 -10.53 8.02 -17.59
N ARG A 136 -9.66 7.01 -17.69
CA ARG A 136 -9.84 5.72 -17.00
C ARG A 136 -10.02 5.88 -15.48
N PRO A 137 -10.76 4.98 -14.81
CA PRO A 137 -10.98 5.06 -13.37
C PRO A 137 -9.67 5.11 -12.57
N HIS A 138 -9.66 5.92 -11.53
CA HIS A 138 -8.59 5.94 -10.54
C HIS A 138 -8.63 4.62 -9.72
N PRO A 139 -7.48 4.00 -9.39
CA PRO A 139 -7.47 2.81 -8.55
C PRO A 139 -8.05 3.08 -7.15
N PRO A 140 -8.65 2.08 -6.49
CA PRO A 140 -9.04 2.18 -5.10
C PRO A 140 -7.80 2.23 -4.20
N ALA A 141 -7.88 2.87 -3.03
CA ALA A 141 -6.71 3.07 -2.16
C ALA A 141 -6.04 1.78 -1.64
N TYR A 142 -6.72 0.63 -1.68
CA TYR A 142 -6.15 -0.69 -1.39
C TYR A 142 -5.41 -1.35 -2.58
N ALA A 143 -5.32 -0.67 -3.73
CA ALA A 143 -4.52 -1.09 -4.89
C ALA A 143 -3.00 -0.92 -4.62
N PRO A 144 -2.14 -1.67 -5.33
CA PRO A 144 -0.70 -1.60 -5.08
C PRO A 144 -0.11 -0.25 -5.49
N HIS A 145 0.86 0.23 -4.70
CA HIS A 145 1.67 1.39 -5.05
C HIS A 145 2.88 0.98 -5.91
N THR A 146 3.37 1.89 -6.75
CA THR A 146 4.54 1.68 -7.62
C THR A 146 5.58 2.79 -7.44
N TRP A 147 6.80 2.61 -7.95
CA TRP A 147 7.84 3.66 -7.92
C TRP A 147 7.48 4.88 -8.80
N SER A 148 6.68 4.69 -9.86
CA SER A 148 6.21 5.75 -10.78
C SER A 148 4.82 6.29 -10.43
N GLY A 149 4.05 5.61 -9.58
CA GLY A 149 2.68 5.96 -9.23
C GLY A 149 1.64 5.64 -10.31
N PHE A 150 0.39 6.00 -10.02
CA PHE A 150 -0.70 6.08 -10.98
C PHE A 150 -0.93 7.55 -11.35
N SER A 151 -0.85 7.89 -12.64
CA SER A 151 -0.89 9.28 -13.11
C SER A 151 -1.98 9.55 -14.11
N THR A 152 -2.68 10.67 -13.95
CA THR A 152 -3.66 11.19 -14.91
C THR A 152 -3.29 12.60 -15.36
N GLY A 153 -3.46 12.88 -16.64
CA GLY A 153 -3.13 14.18 -17.24
C GLY A 153 -4.35 14.94 -17.74
N GLU A 154 -4.39 16.25 -17.48
CA GLU A 154 -5.37 17.18 -18.02
C GLU A 154 -4.69 18.43 -18.60
N TRP A 155 -5.21 18.96 -19.71
CA TRP A 155 -4.66 20.17 -20.34
C TRP A 155 -5.31 21.42 -19.77
N VAL A 156 -4.52 22.26 -19.10
CA VAL A 156 -4.93 23.57 -18.59
C VAL A 156 -4.29 24.65 -19.46
N GLY A 157 -5.00 25.03 -20.53
CA GLY A 157 -4.40 25.82 -21.60
C GLY A 157 -3.23 25.06 -22.24
N ASN A 158 -2.08 25.71 -22.39
CA ASN A 158 -0.89 25.10 -23.00
C ASN A 158 -0.02 24.29 -22.02
N THR A 159 -0.48 24.10 -20.78
CA THR A 159 0.22 23.35 -19.73
C THR A 159 -0.47 22.00 -19.52
N LEU A 160 0.28 20.90 -19.60
CA LEU A 160 -0.20 19.60 -19.16
C LEU A 160 -0.04 19.53 -17.63
N LYS A 161 -1.16 19.50 -16.91
CA LYS A 161 -1.19 19.20 -15.48
C LYS A 161 -1.30 17.68 -15.31
N VAL A 162 -0.39 17.10 -14.54
CA VAL A 162 -0.35 15.66 -14.26
C VAL A 162 -0.52 15.46 -12.75
N THR A 163 -1.51 14.67 -12.34
CA THR A 163 -1.73 14.33 -10.92
C THR A 163 -1.34 12.88 -10.70
N THR A 164 -0.46 12.62 -9.73
CA THR A 164 0.11 11.30 -9.44
C THR A 164 -0.17 10.88 -8.00
N THR A 165 -0.69 9.66 -7.83
CA THR A 165 -0.98 9.00 -6.54
C THR A 165 -0.41 7.58 -6.55
N HIS A 166 -0.71 6.75 -5.54
CA HIS A 166 -0.25 5.34 -5.46
C HIS A 166 1.28 5.19 -5.59
N LEU A 167 2.01 6.12 -4.98
CA LEU A 167 3.47 6.16 -5.01
C LEU A 167 4.03 5.42 -3.80
N LYS A 168 5.06 4.62 -3.99
CA LYS A 168 5.85 4.06 -2.88
C LYS A 168 6.64 5.16 -2.17
N ASP A 169 7.19 4.83 -0.99
CA ASP A 169 8.07 5.75 -0.26
C ASP A 169 9.33 6.11 -1.05
N GLY A 170 10.02 7.16 -0.65
CA GLY A 170 11.06 7.71 -1.51
C GLY A 170 11.78 8.91 -0.91
N TYR A 171 12.29 9.77 -1.78
CA TYR A 171 13.02 10.97 -1.42
C TYR A 171 12.81 12.12 -2.42
N LEU A 172 13.03 13.34 -1.93
CA LEU A 172 13.05 14.56 -2.75
C LEU A 172 14.43 14.78 -3.39
N ARG A 173 15.47 14.59 -2.58
CA ARG A 173 16.88 14.80 -2.91
C ARG A 173 17.69 13.67 -2.26
N ARG A 174 18.79 13.24 -2.89
CA ARG A 174 19.73 12.31 -2.24
C ARG A 174 20.36 12.98 -1.01
N GLY A 175 20.88 12.21 -0.05
CA GLY A 175 21.43 12.77 1.19
C GLY A 175 20.38 13.06 2.27
N GLY A 176 19.28 12.30 2.32
CA GLY A 176 18.39 12.24 3.50
C GLY A 176 16.91 12.59 3.28
N PRO A 177 16.51 13.65 2.56
CA PRO A 177 15.11 14.11 2.49
C PRO A 177 14.08 13.09 1.97
N GLN A 178 13.49 12.29 2.86
CA GLN A 178 12.52 11.24 2.50
C GLN A 178 11.11 11.80 2.24
N THR A 179 10.31 11.05 1.49
CA THR A 179 8.84 11.19 1.36
C THR A 179 8.15 9.98 1.99
N SER A 180 6.89 10.14 2.40
CA SER A 180 6.02 9.01 2.75
C SER A 180 5.64 8.20 1.49
N ASP A 181 4.79 7.18 1.61
CA ASP A 181 4.05 6.56 0.49
C ASP A 181 2.60 7.10 0.38
N MET A 182 2.28 8.20 1.08
CA MET A 182 0.95 8.82 1.10
C MET A 182 0.92 10.20 0.41
N TYR A 183 2.04 10.68 -0.12
CA TYR A 183 2.09 11.96 -0.80
C TYR A 183 1.35 11.96 -2.14
N THR A 184 0.86 13.13 -2.53
CA THR A 184 0.38 13.41 -3.88
C THR A 184 1.40 14.27 -4.60
N MET A 185 1.67 13.99 -5.88
CA MET A 185 2.56 14.79 -6.71
C MET A 185 1.80 15.37 -7.90
N THR A 186 1.90 16.68 -8.11
CA THR A 186 1.30 17.38 -9.27
C THR A 186 2.38 18.06 -10.09
N ASP A 187 2.57 17.62 -11.33
CA ASP A 187 3.46 18.29 -12.29
C ASP A 187 2.67 19.21 -13.23
N TYR A 188 3.27 20.36 -13.56
CA TYR A 188 2.79 21.30 -14.56
C TYR A 188 3.85 21.42 -15.65
N MET A 189 3.61 20.78 -16.79
CA MET A 189 4.56 20.66 -17.91
C MET A 189 4.18 21.65 -19.01
N THR A 190 5.06 22.60 -19.32
CA THR A 190 4.80 23.65 -20.33
C THR A 190 5.93 23.73 -21.34
N ARG A 191 5.62 23.56 -22.63
CA ARG A 191 6.60 23.66 -23.72
C ARG A 191 6.64 25.07 -24.30
N HIS A 192 7.86 25.61 -24.41
CA HIS A 192 8.21 26.92 -24.94
C HIS A 192 9.19 26.75 -26.12
N GLY A 193 8.71 26.21 -27.24
CA GLY A 193 9.57 25.89 -28.39
C GLY A 193 10.50 24.71 -28.08
N ASP A 194 11.80 24.94 -28.04
CA ASP A 194 12.81 23.92 -27.72
C ASP A 194 13.12 23.83 -26.21
N ILE A 195 12.36 24.55 -25.38
CA ILE A 195 12.43 24.51 -23.92
C ILE A 195 11.18 23.81 -23.35
N LEU A 196 11.36 22.97 -22.34
CA LEU A 196 10.29 22.36 -21.56
C LEU A 196 10.49 22.73 -20.08
N THR A 197 9.52 23.40 -19.48
CA THR A 197 9.52 23.75 -18.06
C THR A 197 8.58 22.82 -17.31
N ILE A 198 9.07 22.21 -16.23
CA ILE A 198 8.32 21.35 -15.32
C ILE A 198 8.26 22.04 -13.95
N ASN A 199 7.06 22.33 -13.45
CA ASN A 199 6.87 22.74 -12.06
C ASN A 199 6.19 21.60 -11.30
N THR A 200 6.88 21.03 -10.32
CA THR A 200 6.38 19.94 -9.47
C THR A 200 5.92 20.49 -8.12
N VAL A 201 4.73 20.09 -7.68
CA VAL A 201 4.19 20.31 -6.33
C VAL A 201 4.04 18.96 -5.65
N ILE A 202 4.71 18.77 -4.50
CA ILE A 202 4.65 17.57 -3.68
C ILE A 202 3.93 17.89 -2.38
N ASP A 203 2.80 17.23 -2.16
CA ASP A 203 1.96 17.39 -0.97
C ASP A 203 2.12 16.15 -0.07
N ASP A 204 2.96 16.26 0.95
CA ASP A 204 3.29 15.20 1.92
C ASP A 204 3.16 15.72 3.36
N SER A 205 1.93 15.92 3.83
CA SER A 205 1.65 16.50 5.14
C SER A 205 2.06 15.61 6.34
N ILE A 206 2.57 14.39 6.09
CA ILE A 206 3.25 13.57 7.11
C ILE A 206 4.62 14.16 7.46
N TYR A 207 5.38 14.66 6.48
CA TYR A 207 6.73 15.19 6.68
C TYR A 207 6.88 16.70 6.49
N MET A 208 5.87 17.37 5.94
CA MET A 208 5.92 18.79 5.63
C MET A 208 4.72 19.54 6.21
N ASP A 209 4.94 20.78 6.64
CA ASP A 209 3.86 21.66 7.12
C ASP A 209 3.13 22.35 5.95
N GLU A 210 3.74 22.37 4.75
CA GLU A 210 3.20 22.93 3.49
C GLU A 210 3.68 22.09 2.28
N PRO A 211 3.01 22.15 1.11
CA PRO A 211 3.49 21.50 -0.10
C PRO A 211 4.86 22.01 -0.55
N PHE A 212 5.78 21.10 -0.87
CA PHE A 212 7.08 21.43 -1.45
C PHE A 212 6.95 21.68 -2.95
N VAL A 213 7.42 22.86 -3.41
CA VAL A 213 7.36 23.26 -4.81
C VAL A 213 8.77 23.38 -5.39
N GLN A 214 8.98 22.83 -6.58
CA GLN A 214 10.23 22.95 -7.32
C GLN A 214 9.96 23.11 -8.83
N SER A 215 10.82 23.86 -9.51
CA SER A 215 10.80 24.02 -10.97
C SER A 215 12.04 23.37 -11.59
N ILE A 216 12.00 22.97 -12.86
CA ILE A 216 13.19 22.62 -13.63
C ILE A 216 12.98 22.86 -15.13
N THR A 217 14.07 23.12 -15.84
CA THR A 217 14.10 23.39 -17.27
C THR A 217 14.84 22.28 -18.01
N TYR A 218 14.27 21.88 -19.13
CA TYR A 218 14.86 20.95 -20.09
C TYR A 218 14.95 21.63 -21.46
N VAL A 219 15.96 21.25 -22.24
CA VAL A 219 16.16 21.69 -23.63
C VAL A 219 16.08 20.47 -24.55
N TYR A 220 15.46 20.63 -25.70
CA TYR A 220 15.30 19.58 -26.71
C TYR A 220 16.66 19.14 -27.26
N ASP A 221 17.01 17.85 -27.15
CA ASP A 221 18.34 17.32 -27.50
C ASP A 221 18.25 15.91 -28.07
N THR A 222 18.47 15.78 -29.38
CA THR A 222 18.39 14.51 -30.12
C THR A 222 19.62 13.61 -29.94
N THR A 223 20.64 14.05 -29.18
CA THR A 223 21.91 13.34 -28.95
C THR A 223 22.07 12.80 -27.53
N ALA A 224 21.09 13.04 -26.66
CA ALA A 224 21.12 12.61 -25.26
C ALA A 224 21.21 11.07 -25.12
N GLY A 225 22.40 10.57 -24.78
CA GLY A 225 22.66 9.16 -24.47
C GLY A 225 22.66 8.87 -22.97
N SER A 226 22.24 7.66 -22.58
CA SER A 226 22.26 7.19 -21.19
C SER A 226 23.47 6.27 -20.91
N ALA A 227 24.13 6.48 -19.76
CA ALA A 227 25.29 5.70 -19.33
C ALA A 227 25.03 4.99 -17.99
N PHE A 228 25.69 3.83 -17.81
CA PHE A 228 25.44 2.90 -16.71
C PHE A 228 26.59 2.90 -15.68
N ALA A 229 26.25 2.73 -14.40
CA ALA A 229 27.22 2.44 -13.33
C ALA A 229 26.48 1.84 -12.11
N GLU A 230 26.93 0.69 -11.64
CA GLU A 230 26.37 -0.05 -10.51
C GLU A 230 27.14 0.26 -9.21
N ASN A 231 26.44 0.20 -8.06
CA ASN A 231 27.05 0.23 -6.74
C ASN A 231 26.73 -1.10 -6.04
N GLY A 232 27.75 -1.84 -5.60
CA GLY A 232 27.58 -3.06 -4.81
C GLY A 232 27.35 -2.81 -3.32
N GLY A 233 27.02 -3.88 -2.59
CA GLY A 233 26.80 -3.87 -1.14
C GLY A 233 27.19 -5.18 -0.48
N THR A 234 27.13 -5.23 0.85
CA THR A 234 27.84 -6.24 1.65
C THR A 234 27.03 -7.00 2.71
N ASP A 235 25.85 -6.52 3.13
CA ASP A 235 24.95 -7.21 4.08
C ASP A 235 23.47 -6.84 3.82
N ARG A 236 22.57 -7.81 3.99
CA ARG A 236 21.10 -7.71 3.83
C ARG A 236 20.33 -7.68 5.16
N HIS A 237 20.97 -8.05 6.26
CA HIS A 237 20.31 -8.14 7.57
C HIS A 237 20.55 -6.91 8.46
N HIS A 238 21.46 -6.03 8.06
CA HIS A 238 21.71 -4.74 8.68
C HIS A 238 20.98 -3.62 7.92
N VAL A 239 20.26 -2.75 8.66
CA VAL A 239 19.59 -1.56 8.12
C VAL A 239 20.37 -0.32 8.57
N PRO A 240 21.17 0.32 7.69
CA PRO A 240 21.95 1.50 8.06
C PRO A 240 21.05 2.68 8.45
N HIS A 241 21.26 3.20 9.64
CA HIS A 241 20.55 4.38 10.15
C HIS A 241 21.38 5.07 11.23
N PHE A 242 21.09 6.34 11.49
CA PHE A 242 21.58 7.04 12.67
C PHE A 242 20.53 7.03 13.78
N LEU A 243 20.97 6.92 15.01
CA LEU A 243 20.14 7.20 16.17
C LEU A 243 19.83 8.71 16.24
N PRO A 244 18.65 9.12 16.75
CA PRO A 244 18.25 10.53 16.85
C PRO A 244 19.34 11.39 17.52
N GLY A 245 19.73 12.46 16.85
CA GLY A 245 20.78 13.39 17.31
C GLY A 245 22.23 12.88 17.19
N GLN A 246 22.47 11.68 16.66
CA GLN A 246 23.83 11.10 16.54
C GLN A 246 24.46 11.21 15.14
N ASN A 247 23.74 11.75 14.15
CA ASN A 247 24.30 12.05 12.83
C ASN A 247 25.14 13.35 12.90
N THR A 248 26.44 13.20 13.11
CA THR A 248 27.37 14.34 13.27
C THR A 248 27.74 15.04 11.94
N ALA A 249 27.43 14.45 10.79
CA ALA A 249 27.83 14.96 9.48
C ALA A 249 26.88 16.01 8.88
N LEU A 250 25.71 16.24 9.49
CA LEU A 250 24.64 17.13 8.99
C LEU A 250 25.04 18.60 8.76
N SER A 251 26.15 19.05 9.35
CA SER A 251 26.70 20.40 9.21
C SER A 251 28.16 20.41 8.74
N ASP A 252 28.73 19.27 8.33
CA ASP A 252 30.14 19.18 7.93
C ASP A 252 30.46 20.07 6.72
N TRP A 253 29.53 20.22 5.80
CA TRP A 253 29.67 21.07 4.62
C TRP A 253 29.74 22.57 4.95
N LEU A 254 29.13 22.99 6.08
CA LEU A 254 29.16 24.37 6.56
C LEU A 254 30.54 24.79 7.10
N LYS A 255 31.44 23.85 7.38
CA LYS A 255 32.84 24.15 7.75
C LYS A 255 33.58 24.93 6.65
N ASN A 256 33.11 24.82 5.40
CA ASN A 256 33.63 25.54 4.23
C ASN A 256 32.68 26.64 3.73
N GLN A 257 31.59 26.94 4.46
CA GLN A 257 30.55 27.91 4.09
C GLN A 257 30.12 28.71 5.33
N ASP A 258 31.08 29.35 6.00
CA ASP A 258 30.92 30.08 7.26
C ASP A 258 29.93 31.26 7.20
N TRP A 259 29.61 31.73 6.00
CA TRP A 259 28.59 32.75 5.72
C TRP A 259 27.14 32.22 5.76
N ILE A 260 26.92 30.90 5.80
CA ILE A 260 25.59 30.27 5.88
C ILE A 260 25.29 29.87 7.33
N PRO A 261 24.28 30.47 8.00
CA PRO A 261 23.87 30.05 9.33
C PRO A 261 23.31 28.62 9.33
N VAL A 262 23.52 27.86 10.41
CA VAL A 262 23.07 26.46 10.50
C VAL A 262 21.54 26.33 10.53
N GLU A 263 20.82 27.19 11.24
CA GLU A 263 19.35 27.08 11.40
C GLU A 263 18.58 26.97 10.05
N PRO A 264 18.74 27.87 9.06
CA PRO A 264 17.97 27.81 7.81
C PRO A 264 18.26 26.55 6.99
N THR A 265 19.45 25.95 7.09
CA THR A 265 19.78 24.75 6.32
C THR A 265 19.02 23.51 6.78
N ARG A 266 18.37 23.57 7.95
CA ARG A 266 17.56 22.47 8.49
C ARG A 266 16.12 22.46 7.94
N GLY A 267 15.78 23.44 7.10
CA GLY A 267 14.46 23.59 6.49
C GLY A 267 13.34 23.88 7.50
N GLY A 268 12.12 23.95 6.98
CA GLY A 268 10.91 24.30 7.71
C GLY A 268 10.28 25.59 7.19
N VAL A 269 8.95 25.68 7.25
CA VAL A 269 8.16 26.72 6.58
C VAL A 269 8.65 28.15 6.84
N LYS A 270 9.05 28.46 8.08
CA LYS A 270 9.52 29.80 8.45
C LYS A 270 10.80 30.23 7.72
N THR A 271 11.63 29.30 7.25
CA THR A 271 12.88 29.60 6.54
C THR A 271 12.65 29.87 5.04
N LEU A 272 11.43 29.64 4.53
CA LEU A 272 11.06 29.85 3.12
C LEU A 272 10.66 31.30 2.82
N TYR A 273 10.16 32.02 3.83
CA TYR A 273 9.52 33.32 3.64
C TYR A 273 10.46 34.52 3.88
N PRO A 274 10.26 35.67 3.20
CA PRO A 274 11.12 36.86 3.33
C PRO A 274 11.28 37.38 4.77
N GLU A 275 10.29 37.16 5.63
CA GLU A 275 10.29 37.48 7.05
C GLU A 275 11.47 36.85 7.81
N TYR A 276 12.02 35.72 7.33
CA TYR A 276 13.22 35.10 7.92
C TYR A 276 14.46 35.99 7.88
N ARG A 277 14.50 37.01 7.00
CA ARG A 277 15.55 38.04 7.00
C ARG A 277 15.62 38.80 8.32
N ALA A 278 14.52 38.90 9.06
CA ALA A 278 14.49 39.50 10.40
C ALA A 278 15.17 38.61 11.46
N ALA A 279 15.18 37.28 11.28
CA ALA A 279 16.00 36.39 12.11
C ALA A 279 17.49 36.48 11.74
N LEU A 280 17.80 36.48 10.43
CA LEU A 280 19.17 36.59 9.93
C LEU A 280 19.90 37.88 10.38
N ASN A 281 19.19 39.01 10.52
CA ASN A 281 19.76 40.26 11.00
C ASN A 281 19.58 40.50 12.52
N GLY A 282 19.05 39.51 13.26
CA GLY A 282 18.85 39.58 14.71
C GLY A 282 17.71 40.49 15.20
N SER A 283 16.89 41.05 14.31
CA SER A 283 15.75 41.91 14.70
C SER A 283 14.50 41.15 15.16
N ALA A 284 14.43 39.84 14.90
CA ALA A 284 13.38 38.94 15.37
C ALA A 284 13.92 37.57 15.76
N ASN A 285 13.20 36.83 16.61
CA ASN A 285 13.50 35.43 16.89
C ASN A 285 12.75 34.54 15.87
N ALA A 286 13.46 33.65 15.19
CA ALA A 286 12.90 32.70 14.22
C ALA A 286 11.68 31.93 14.74
N THR A 287 11.70 31.52 16.01
CA THR A 287 10.58 30.80 16.64
C THR A 287 9.29 31.62 16.71
N ASN A 288 9.39 32.96 16.76
CA ASN A 288 8.27 33.89 16.88
C ASN A 288 7.84 34.52 15.54
N LEU A 289 8.51 34.21 14.44
CA LEU A 289 8.11 34.70 13.12
C LEU A 289 6.70 34.21 12.77
N LYS A 290 5.86 35.15 12.34
CA LYS A 290 4.60 34.89 11.66
C LYS A 290 4.88 34.95 10.16
N VAL A 291 4.45 33.91 9.46
CA VAL A 291 4.56 33.77 8.01
C VAL A 291 3.17 33.37 7.47
N PRO A 292 2.90 33.54 6.16
CA PRO A 292 1.76 32.89 5.53
C PRO A 292 1.77 31.38 5.83
N SER A 293 0.59 30.75 5.87
CA SER A 293 0.48 29.29 6.02
C SER A 293 -0.34 28.68 4.89
N SER A 294 0.33 28.08 3.91
CA SER A 294 -0.28 27.33 2.81
C SER A 294 -0.47 25.86 3.20
N ARG A 295 -1.34 25.59 4.17
CA ARG A 295 -1.61 24.22 4.61
C ARG A 295 -2.20 23.39 3.47
N SER A 296 -1.69 22.17 3.38
CA SER A 296 -2.24 21.09 2.58
C SER A 296 -3.75 20.90 2.83
N ALA A 297 -4.48 20.57 1.77
CA ALA A 297 -5.86 20.08 1.85
C ALA A 297 -5.93 18.53 1.95
N PHE A 298 -4.79 17.86 1.78
CA PHE A 298 -4.66 16.41 1.88
C PHE A 298 -4.72 15.95 3.35
N SER A 299 -5.47 14.88 3.61
CA SER A 299 -5.60 14.26 4.93
C SER A 299 -4.97 12.85 4.90
N PRO A 300 -3.76 12.68 5.47
CA PRO A 300 -3.12 11.37 5.58
C PRO A 300 -3.99 10.36 6.29
N ASP A 301 -4.57 10.74 7.44
CA ASP A 301 -5.46 9.87 8.24
C ASP A 301 -6.60 9.26 7.40
N LYS A 302 -7.27 10.09 6.59
CA LYS A 302 -8.31 9.59 5.68
C LYS A 302 -7.74 8.66 4.63
N SER A 303 -6.64 9.04 3.97
CA SER A 303 -6.06 8.23 2.90
C SER A 303 -5.48 6.90 3.40
N ILE A 304 -4.99 6.84 4.64
CA ILE A 304 -4.58 5.61 5.31
C ILE A 304 -5.81 4.75 5.64
N ALA A 305 -6.87 5.35 6.21
CA ALA A 305 -8.12 4.64 6.51
C ALA A 305 -8.83 4.10 5.26
N ASP A 306 -8.75 4.80 4.12
CA ASP A 306 -9.33 4.37 2.84
C ASP A 306 -8.62 3.11 2.27
N GLN A 307 -7.40 2.77 2.71
CA GLN A 307 -6.77 1.47 2.39
C GLN A 307 -7.42 0.29 3.15
N SER A 308 -8.28 0.56 4.13
CA SER A 308 -8.94 -0.46 4.98
C SER A 308 -10.37 0.00 5.33
N PRO A 309 -11.25 0.14 4.32
CA PRO A 309 -12.58 0.70 4.49
C PRO A 309 -13.43 -0.08 5.50
N ARG A 310 -14.14 0.68 6.35
CA ARG A 310 -15.16 0.21 7.30
C ARG A 310 -16.55 0.74 6.92
N ASP A 311 -16.86 0.68 5.63
CA ASP A 311 -18.14 1.10 5.04
C ASP A 311 -19.24 0.04 5.18
N GLY A 312 -18.90 -1.16 5.68
CA GLY A 312 -19.80 -2.28 5.81
C GLY A 312 -20.03 -3.03 4.50
N GLU A 313 -19.22 -2.80 3.47
CA GLU A 313 -19.22 -3.55 2.22
C GLU A 313 -18.03 -4.52 2.12
N VAL A 314 -18.01 -5.30 1.03
CA VAL A 314 -16.92 -6.23 0.71
C VAL A 314 -16.43 -5.90 -0.69
N HIS A 315 -15.19 -5.45 -0.78
CA HIS A 315 -14.53 -5.07 -2.02
C HIS A 315 -13.69 -6.24 -2.56
N ILE A 316 -13.58 -6.35 -3.89
CA ILE A 316 -12.80 -7.42 -4.54
C ILE A 316 -11.66 -6.78 -5.35
N LEU A 317 -10.42 -7.18 -5.07
CA LEU A 317 -9.25 -6.90 -5.90
C LEU A 317 -8.72 -8.23 -6.46
N PRO A 318 -8.80 -8.49 -7.77
CA PRO A 318 -8.06 -9.58 -8.42
C PRO A 318 -6.56 -9.34 -8.25
N VAL A 319 -5.81 -10.37 -7.83
CA VAL A 319 -4.36 -10.25 -7.59
C VAL A 319 -3.57 -10.95 -8.71
N GLN A 320 -3.55 -12.27 -8.71
CA GLN A 320 -2.86 -13.06 -9.73
C GLN A 320 -3.54 -14.43 -9.89
N GLY A 321 -3.70 -14.90 -11.14
CA GLY A 321 -4.33 -16.17 -11.45
C GLY A 321 -5.73 -16.31 -10.85
N ASN A 322 -5.91 -17.32 -9.99
CA ASN A 322 -7.14 -17.66 -9.28
C ASN A 322 -7.24 -17.06 -7.87
N ILE A 323 -6.36 -16.11 -7.51
CA ILE A 323 -6.29 -15.50 -6.18
C ILE A 323 -6.82 -14.06 -6.19
N TYR A 324 -7.64 -13.76 -5.19
CA TYR A 324 -8.29 -12.47 -4.98
C TYR A 324 -8.03 -11.98 -3.55
N MET A 325 -7.86 -10.68 -3.39
CA MET A 325 -7.89 -10.00 -2.08
C MET A 325 -9.28 -9.42 -1.88
N LEU A 326 -9.96 -9.84 -0.82
CA LEU A 326 -11.26 -9.30 -0.41
C LEU A 326 -11.03 -8.34 0.76
N VAL A 327 -11.50 -7.09 0.64
CA VAL A 327 -11.33 -6.06 1.67
C VAL A 327 -12.68 -5.81 2.34
N ALA A 328 -12.77 -6.04 3.65
CA ALA A 328 -14.04 -6.07 4.38
C ALA A 328 -13.86 -5.63 5.84
N ASP A 329 -14.63 -4.64 6.31
CA ASP A 329 -14.55 -4.09 7.69
C ASP A 329 -13.11 -3.82 8.18
N GLY A 330 -12.30 -3.24 7.29
CA GLY A 330 -10.91 -2.89 7.55
C GLY A 330 -9.94 -4.07 7.69
N THR A 331 -10.30 -5.29 7.30
CA THR A 331 -9.40 -6.46 7.25
C THR A 331 -9.42 -7.10 5.85
N ASN A 332 -8.34 -7.79 5.49
CA ASN A 332 -8.15 -8.44 4.21
C ASN A 332 -8.28 -9.96 4.33
N ILE A 333 -8.99 -10.57 3.37
CA ILE A 333 -9.19 -12.00 3.25
C ILE A 333 -8.67 -12.45 1.88
N THR A 334 -7.72 -13.38 1.85
CA THR A 334 -7.22 -13.96 0.60
C THR A 334 -8.14 -15.09 0.17
N ALA A 335 -8.64 -15.08 -1.06
CA ALA A 335 -9.51 -16.12 -1.60
C ALA A 335 -8.90 -16.77 -2.84
N SER A 336 -8.69 -18.09 -2.80
CA SER A 336 -8.37 -18.93 -3.95
C SER A 336 -9.65 -19.58 -4.48
N VAL A 337 -10.03 -19.27 -5.71
CA VAL A 337 -11.31 -19.68 -6.30
C VAL A 337 -11.07 -20.37 -7.65
N GLY A 338 -11.42 -21.66 -7.76
CA GLY A 338 -11.13 -22.42 -8.97
C GLY A 338 -11.76 -23.81 -9.03
N PRO A 339 -11.30 -24.68 -9.95
CA PRO A 339 -11.96 -25.94 -10.29
C PRO A 339 -12.04 -26.96 -9.15
N GLN A 340 -11.19 -26.87 -8.13
CA GLN A 340 -11.23 -27.77 -6.96
C GLN A 340 -12.14 -27.25 -5.85
N GLY A 341 -12.41 -25.95 -5.78
CA GLY A 341 -13.23 -25.32 -4.75
C GLY A 341 -12.74 -23.93 -4.38
N VAL A 342 -13.27 -23.44 -3.27
CA VAL A 342 -12.77 -22.25 -2.60
C VAL A 342 -11.86 -22.63 -1.44
N LEU A 343 -10.77 -21.89 -1.29
CA LEU A 343 -9.98 -21.79 -0.08
C LEU A 343 -9.95 -20.31 0.32
N VAL A 344 -10.15 -20.01 1.59
CA VAL A 344 -9.96 -18.66 2.15
C VAL A 344 -8.85 -18.65 3.20
N VAL A 345 -8.04 -17.60 3.21
CA VAL A 345 -7.15 -17.27 4.32
C VAL A 345 -7.82 -16.17 5.14
N ASN A 346 -8.11 -16.49 6.40
CA ASN A 346 -8.98 -15.75 7.32
C ASN A 346 -10.46 -15.68 6.87
N THR A 347 -11.34 -15.26 7.78
CA THR A 347 -12.81 -15.22 7.55
C THR A 347 -13.47 -13.88 7.90
N GLY A 348 -12.67 -12.84 8.17
CA GLY A 348 -13.16 -11.51 8.48
C GLY A 348 -13.77 -11.39 9.88
N SER A 349 -14.28 -10.20 10.20
CA SER A 349 -15.02 -9.96 11.44
C SER A 349 -16.42 -10.61 11.41
N ALA A 350 -16.92 -11.01 12.58
CA ALA A 350 -18.27 -11.59 12.70
C ALA A 350 -19.38 -10.72 12.06
N PRO A 351 -19.40 -9.37 12.19
CA PRO A 351 -20.43 -8.54 11.57
C PRO A 351 -20.51 -8.58 10.04
N ILE A 352 -19.38 -8.77 9.34
CA ILE A 352 -19.34 -8.73 7.86
C ILE A 352 -19.49 -10.12 7.20
N THR A 353 -19.50 -11.18 8.01
CA THR A 353 -19.48 -12.59 7.58
C THR A 353 -20.54 -12.91 6.53
N ASP A 354 -21.76 -12.39 6.68
CA ASP A 354 -22.89 -12.65 5.77
C ASP A 354 -22.63 -12.10 4.36
N LYS A 355 -22.13 -10.86 4.27
CA LYS A 355 -21.76 -10.26 2.98
C LYS A 355 -20.52 -10.94 2.40
N LEU A 356 -19.50 -11.21 3.22
CA LEU A 356 -18.27 -11.86 2.77
C LEU A 356 -18.56 -13.25 2.16
N GLN A 357 -19.40 -14.04 2.82
CA GLN A 357 -19.82 -15.35 2.33
C GLN A 357 -20.63 -15.23 1.02
N ALA A 358 -21.54 -14.25 0.92
CA ALA A 358 -22.28 -13.99 -0.31
C ALA A 358 -21.34 -13.59 -1.47
N THR A 359 -20.36 -12.73 -1.21
CA THR A 359 -19.34 -12.30 -2.18
C THR A 359 -18.46 -13.47 -2.64
N VAL A 360 -18.00 -14.32 -1.72
CA VAL A 360 -17.25 -15.54 -2.05
C VAL A 360 -18.07 -16.50 -2.91
N ASN A 361 -19.35 -16.69 -2.59
CA ASN A 361 -20.26 -17.51 -3.40
C ASN A 361 -20.50 -16.89 -4.80
N GLN A 362 -20.66 -15.56 -4.89
CA GLN A 362 -20.80 -14.86 -6.17
C GLN A 362 -19.54 -15.01 -7.03
N LEU A 363 -18.36 -14.85 -6.43
CA LEU A 363 -17.07 -15.02 -7.08
C LEU A 363 -16.87 -16.46 -7.59
N ALA A 364 -17.20 -17.46 -6.76
CA ALA A 364 -17.17 -18.86 -7.16
C ALA A 364 -18.12 -19.16 -8.32
N ASN A 365 -19.34 -18.62 -8.29
CA ASN A 365 -20.28 -18.73 -9.42
C ASN A 365 -19.73 -18.04 -10.68
N ALA A 366 -19.14 -16.85 -10.56
CA ALA A 366 -18.59 -16.11 -11.71
C ALA A 366 -17.42 -16.84 -12.37
N VAL A 367 -16.49 -17.39 -11.57
CA VAL A 367 -15.36 -18.20 -12.08
C VAL A 367 -15.87 -19.50 -12.71
N ALA A 368 -16.82 -20.18 -12.09
CA ALA A 368 -17.40 -21.41 -12.63
C ALA A 368 -18.21 -21.16 -13.93
N ALA A 369 -18.86 -20.00 -14.04
CA ALA A 369 -19.65 -19.58 -15.20
C ALA A 369 -18.85 -18.87 -16.31
N ALA A 370 -17.53 -18.73 -16.16
CA ALA A 370 -16.68 -18.13 -17.17
C ALA A 370 -16.79 -18.89 -18.51
N PRO A 371 -17.07 -18.23 -19.65
CA PRO A 371 -17.20 -18.90 -20.93
C PRO A 371 -15.90 -19.61 -21.32
N THR A 372 -15.94 -20.93 -21.44
CA THR A 372 -14.80 -21.69 -21.98
C THR A 372 -14.61 -21.32 -23.45
N THR A 373 -13.41 -20.89 -23.85
CA THR A 373 -13.12 -20.61 -25.25
C THR A 373 -13.29 -21.88 -26.07
N ASN A 374 -14.01 -21.79 -27.18
CA ASN A 374 -14.17 -22.93 -28.07
C ASN A 374 -12.86 -23.20 -28.82
N ASN A 375 -12.04 -24.08 -28.25
CA ASN A 375 -10.74 -24.48 -28.80
C ASN A 375 -10.88 -25.58 -29.91
N CYS A 376 -12.10 -25.95 -30.31
CA CYS A 376 -12.33 -26.85 -31.44
C CYS A 376 -12.24 -26.08 -32.77
N PHE A 377 -11.15 -26.31 -33.51
CA PHE A 377 -10.97 -25.81 -34.87
C PHE A 377 -10.59 -26.96 -35.81
N GLY A 378 -11.37 -27.18 -36.87
CA GLY A 378 -11.12 -28.19 -37.89
C GLY A 378 -12.16 -29.32 -37.95
N PRO A 379 -12.06 -30.22 -38.96
CA PRO A 379 -13.10 -31.20 -39.28
C PRO A 379 -13.17 -32.42 -38.33
N ASN A 380 -12.20 -32.60 -37.44
CA ASN A 380 -12.08 -33.75 -36.54
C ASN A 380 -11.83 -33.30 -35.09
N CYS A 381 -12.83 -32.78 -34.39
CA CYS A 381 -12.73 -32.50 -32.96
C CYS A 381 -13.13 -33.73 -32.13
N PRO A 382 -12.19 -34.43 -31.46
CA PRO A 382 -12.51 -35.56 -30.60
C PRO A 382 -12.77 -35.11 -29.16
N GLY A 383 -13.66 -35.79 -28.43
CA GLY A 383 -13.63 -35.78 -26.96
C GLY A 383 -14.69 -34.98 -26.21
N VAL A 384 -15.78 -34.50 -26.83
CA VAL A 384 -16.98 -34.14 -26.05
C VAL A 384 -17.76 -35.41 -25.67
N ALA A 385 -18.16 -35.54 -24.40
CA ALA A 385 -18.85 -36.73 -23.88
C ALA A 385 -20.24 -36.98 -24.49
N PHE A 386 -20.75 -36.03 -25.26
CA PHE A 386 -22.04 -36.08 -25.94
C PHE A 386 -21.81 -36.18 -27.45
N GLY A 387 -21.84 -37.40 -27.98
CA GLY A 387 -21.98 -37.62 -29.41
C GLY A 387 -23.33 -37.10 -29.93
N TRP A 388 -23.46 -37.01 -31.26
CA TRP A 388 -24.67 -36.63 -32.02
C TRP A 388 -24.99 -35.14 -32.22
N SER A 389 -24.30 -34.19 -31.58
CA SER A 389 -24.47 -32.75 -31.83
C SER A 389 -23.16 -32.02 -32.15
N SER A 390 -23.24 -30.86 -32.81
CA SER A 390 -22.07 -30.07 -33.22
C SER A 390 -21.24 -29.64 -32.00
N PRO A 391 -19.92 -29.87 -31.96
CA PRO A 391 -19.06 -29.37 -30.90
C PRO A 391 -19.20 -27.85 -30.67
N PHE A 392 -19.39 -27.08 -31.75
CA PHE A 392 -19.61 -25.63 -31.69
C PHE A 392 -20.89 -25.25 -30.94
N ILE A 393 -22.02 -25.92 -31.22
CA ILE A 393 -23.26 -25.60 -30.50
C ILE A 393 -23.17 -26.12 -29.06
N ASN A 394 -22.54 -27.28 -28.83
CA ASN A 394 -22.30 -27.82 -27.51
C ASN A 394 -21.48 -26.86 -26.62
N THR A 395 -20.45 -26.18 -27.15
CA THR A 395 -19.71 -25.16 -26.38
C THR A 395 -20.51 -23.88 -26.07
N ILE A 396 -21.60 -23.62 -26.79
CA ILE A 396 -22.47 -22.45 -26.57
C ILE A 396 -23.64 -22.80 -25.63
N ILE A 397 -24.16 -24.02 -25.70
CA ILE A 397 -25.30 -24.49 -24.88
C ILE A 397 -24.88 -25.29 -23.65
N SER A 398 -23.59 -25.62 -23.49
CA SER A 398 -23.09 -26.27 -22.29
C SER A 398 -23.24 -25.33 -21.10
N SER A 399 -24.20 -25.63 -20.22
CA SER A 399 -24.26 -24.98 -18.92
C SER A 399 -22.92 -25.16 -18.19
N PRO A 400 -22.38 -24.11 -17.55
CA PRO A 400 -21.18 -24.24 -16.75
C PRO A 400 -21.35 -25.28 -15.64
N THR A 401 -20.24 -25.93 -15.27
CA THR A 401 -20.26 -26.84 -14.11
C THR A 401 -20.58 -26.02 -12.85
N PRO A 402 -21.47 -26.46 -11.95
CA PRO A 402 -21.72 -25.75 -10.70
C PRO A 402 -20.42 -25.53 -9.91
N PRO A 403 -20.26 -24.38 -9.23
CA PRO A 403 -19.06 -24.10 -8.45
C PRO A 403 -18.85 -25.18 -7.39
N LYS A 404 -17.58 -25.54 -7.16
CA LYS A 404 -17.21 -26.41 -6.05
C LYS A 404 -17.25 -25.62 -4.73
N PRO A 405 -17.69 -26.25 -3.62
CA PRO A 405 -17.87 -25.55 -2.35
C PRO A 405 -16.54 -25.10 -1.73
N LEU A 406 -16.63 -24.29 -0.68
CA LEU A 406 -15.52 -24.02 0.22
C LEU A 406 -14.98 -25.34 0.81
N ARG A 407 -13.68 -25.57 0.68
CA ARG A 407 -12.99 -26.75 1.20
C ARG A 407 -12.07 -26.43 2.37
N TYR A 408 -11.39 -25.29 2.31
CA TYR A 408 -10.36 -24.91 3.28
C TYR A 408 -10.59 -23.50 3.80
N ILE A 409 -10.39 -23.33 5.10
CA ILE A 409 -10.19 -22.06 5.79
C ILE A 409 -8.80 -22.17 6.42
N ILE A 410 -7.92 -21.20 6.20
CA ILE A 410 -6.62 -21.13 6.86
C ILE A 410 -6.63 -19.88 7.73
N ASN A 411 -6.55 -20.00 9.05
CA ASN A 411 -6.45 -18.84 9.94
C ASN A 411 -4.98 -18.53 10.24
N THR A 412 -4.58 -17.28 9.98
CA THR A 412 -3.20 -16.82 10.26
C THR A 412 -2.95 -16.42 11.71
N SER A 413 -4.00 -16.28 12.53
CA SER A 413 -3.91 -16.03 13.98
C SER A 413 -5.26 -16.31 14.67
N ASP A 414 -5.33 -16.14 15.99
CA ASP A 414 -6.57 -16.15 16.78
C ASP A 414 -7.28 -14.78 16.86
N ALA A 415 -6.87 -13.80 16.05
CA ALA A 415 -7.46 -12.46 16.06
C ALA A 415 -8.96 -12.46 15.68
N PRO A 416 -9.84 -11.68 16.34
CA PRO A 416 -11.29 -11.72 16.11
C PRO A 416 -11.74 -11.42 14.66
N ASP A 417 -10.95 -10.67 13.90
CA ASP A 417 -11.16 -10.37 12.49
C ASP A 417 -10.52 -11.41 11.55
N HIS A 418 -9.75 -12.37 12.08
CA HIS A 418 -9.20 -13.51 11.33
C HIS A 418 -10.11 -14.73 11.43
N ILE A 419 -10.78 -14.92 12.58
CA ILE A 419 -11.60 -16.10 12.90
C ILE A 419 -13.11 -15.80 12.97
N GLY A 420 -13.52 -14.53 12.89
CA GLY A 420 -14.89 -14.10 13.21
C GLY A 420 -15.99 -14.74 12.37
N GLY A 421 -15.69 -15.08 11.11
CA GLY A 421 -16.61 -15.79 10.22
C GLY A 421 -16.50 -17.33 10.26
N ASN A 422 -15.56 -17.91 11.02
CA ASN A 422 -15.20 -19.34 10.92
C ASN A 422 -16.40 -20.28 11.04
N GLU A 423 -17.26 -20.12 12.05
CA GLU A 423 -18.42 -21.02 12.25
C GLU A 423 -19.34 -21.06 11.02
N LYS A 424 -19.63 -19.90 10.43
CA LYS A 424 -20.53 -19.81 9.27
C LYS A 424 -19.88 -20.32 7.99
N PHE A 425 -18.63 -19.92 7.76
CA PHE A 425 -17.85 -20.40 6.61
C PHE A 425 -17.69 -21.92 6.66
N ALA A 426 -17.23 -22.47 7.79
CA ALA A 426 -17.02 -23.91 7.97
C ALA A 426 -18.31 -24.71 7.75
N THR A 427 -19.42 -24.28 8.35
CA THR A 427 -20.74 -24.92 8.21
C THR A 427 -21.26 -24.91 6.76
N SER A 428 -20.85 -23.93 5.95
CA SER A 428 -21.25 -23.85 4.53
C SER A 428 -20.32 -24.58 3.55
N GLY A 429 -19.13 -24.96 4.00
CA GLY A 429 -18.17 -25.70 3.20
C GLY A 429 -18.41 -27.21 3.22
N PHE A 430 -17.66 -27.93 2.40
CA PHE A 430 -17.69 -29.39 2.33
C PHE A 430 -16.34 -29.93 1.86
N PHE A 431 -15.62 -30.57 2.78
CA PHE A 431 -14.39 -31.30 2.47
C PHE A 431 -14.46 -32.74 3.04
N PRO A 432 -14.67 -33.77 2.20
CA PRO A 432 -14.88 -35.13 2.67
C PRO A 432 -13.56 -35.80 3.10
N ARG A 433 -13.20 -35.66 4.38
CA ARG A 433 -12.18 -36.51 5.01
C ARG A 433 -12.76 -37.87 5.39
N GLY A 434 -12.00 -38.94 5.13
CA GLY A 434 -12.25 -40.24 5.73
C GLY A 434 -11.95 -40.17 7.22
N GLY A 435 -12.95 -40.46 8.06
CA GLY A 435 -12.72 -40.59 9.50
C GLY A 435 -11.81 -41.78 9.79
N GLY A 436 -10.67 -41.53 10.45
CA GLY A 436 -9.87 -42.60 11.04
C GLY A 436 -10.69 -43.38 12.09
N LEU A 437 -10.31 -44.62 12.38
CA LEU A 437 -10.98 -45.45 13.39
C LEU A 437 -10.94 -44.75 14.76
N GLY A 438 -12.09 -44.20 15.19
CA GLY A 438 -12.23 -43.40 16.42
C GLY A 438 -12.58 -41.92 16.20
N ALA A 439 -12.63 -41.43 14.96
CA ALA A 439 -13.01 -40.05 14.65
C ALA A 439 -14.51 -39.79 14.89
N ALA A 440 -14.85 -38.56 15.31
CA ALA A 440 -16.21 -38.16 15.63
C ALA A 440 -17.20 -38.34 14.46
N THR A 441 -18.44 -38.74 14.78
CA THR A 441 -19.53 -38.89 13.80
C THR A 441 -19.90 -37.53 13.20
N GLY A 442 -19.36 -37.21 12.02
CA GLY A 442 -19.55 -35.91 11.36
C GLY A 442 -18.37 -35.44 10.52
N VAL A 443 -17.18 -36.03 10.67
CA VAL A 443 -16.01 -35.74 9.82
C VAL A 443 -16.41 -35.84 8.34
N GLY A 444 -16.11 -34.79 7.58
CA GLY A 444 -16.34 -34.73 6.14
C GLY A 444 -17.54 -33.92 5.66
N ARG A 445 -18.26 -33.20 6.53
CA ARG A 445 -19.48 -32.43 6.17
C ARG A 445 -19.35 -30.90 6.26
N THR A 446 -18.17 -30.38 6.55
CA THR A 446 -17.84 -28.95 6.69
C THR A 446 -16.55 -28.63 5.92
N ALA A 447 -16.15 -27.35 5.82
CA ALA A 447 -14.77 -27.02 5.43
C ALA A 447 -13.77 -27.51 6.49
N SER A 448 -12.52 -27.75 6.08
CA SER A 448 -11.40 -27.97 6.97
C SER A 448 -10.83 -26.62 7.42
N VAL A 449 -10.81 -26.38 8.73
CA VAL A 449 -10.19 -25.19 9.35
C VAL A 449 -8.76 -25.55 9.75
N VAL A 450 -7.78 -24.90 9.12
CA VAL A 450 -6.34 -25.11 9.32
C VAL A 450 -5.76 -23.93 10.09
N ALA A 451 -5.00 -24.21 11.15
CA ALA A 451 -4.25 -23.20 11.91
C ALA A 451 -3.12 -23.84 12.72
N HIS A 452 -2.18 -23.04 13.20
CA HIS A 452 -1.20 -23.51 14.19
C HIS A 452 -1.91 -23.94 15.50
N GLU A 453 -1.39 -24.94 16.21
CA GLU A 453 -2.06 -25.49 17.41
C GLU A 453 -2.32 -24.45 18.51
N ASN A 454 -1.46 -23.43 18.63
CA ASN A 454 -1.66 -22.34 19.57
C ASN A 454 -2.94 -21.52 19.29
N VAL A 455 -3.41 -21.46 18.04
CA VAL A 455 -4.70 -20.85 17.70
C VAL A 455 -5.84 -21.68 18.28
N LEU A 456 -5.82 -23.00 18.13
CA LEU A 456 -6.80 -23.90 18.74
C LEU A 456 -6.78 -23.82 20.27
N ASN A 457 -5.59 -23.79 20.88
CA ASN A 457 -5.41 -23.68 22.33
C ASN A 457 -5.97 -22.36 22.90
N ARG A 458 -6.03 -21.29 22.09
CA ARG A 458 -6.61 -19.98 22.47
C ARG A 458 -8.11 -19.89 22.21
N MET A 459 -8.61 -20.55 21.17
CA MET A 459 -10.04 -20.57 20.82
C MET A 459 -10.87 -21.52 21.67
N SER A 460 -10.29 -22.67 22.05
CA SER A 460 -10.97 -23.74 22.76
C SER A 460 -10.90 -23.61 24.30
N ALA A 461 -11.59 -24.51 25.00
CA ALA A 461 -11.42 -24.69 26.43
C ALA A 461 -11.66 -26.16 26.82
N PRO A 462 -11.12 -26.63 27.96
CA PRO A 462 -11.45 -27.95 28.50
C PRO A 462 -12.96 -28.12 28.72
N ALA A 463 -13.45 -29.35 28.54
CA ALA A 463 -14.87 -29.67 28.68
C ALA A 463 -15.47 -29.15 30.00
N GLY A 464 -16.63 -28.49 29.91
CA GLY A 464 -17.31 -27.86 31.05
C GLY A 464 -16.82 -26.45 31.40
N LYS A 465 -15.85 -25.88 30.68
CA LYS A 465 -15.49 -24.45 30.76
C LYS A 465 -15.99 -23.69 29.53
N GLN A 466 -16.20 -22.39 29.71
CA GLN A 466 -16.53 -21.49 28.60
C GLN A 466 -15.31 -21.31 27.69
N ALA A 467 -15.45 -21.63 26.40
CA ALA A 467 -14.45 -21.38 25.38
C ALA A 467 -14.50 -19.92 24.87
N ALA A 468 -13.38 -19.45 24.31
CA ALA A 468 -13.28 -18.11 23.75
C ALA A 468 -14.02 -17.97 22.41
N ALA A 469 -14.07 -19.04 21.62
CA ALA A 469 -14.85 -19.14 20.38
C ALA A 469 -15.81 -20.34 20.42
N PRO A 470 -16.93 -20.32 19.65
CA PRO A 470 -17.81 -21.48 19.49
C PRO A 470 -17.05 -22.70 18.93
N GLU A 471 -17.41 -23.91 19.37
CA GLU A 471 -16.75 -25.17 18.96
C GLU A 471 -16.69 -25.36 17.43
N ARG A 472 -17.74 -24.90 16.72
CA ARG A 472 -17.82 -24.94 15.25
C ARG A 472 -16.88 -23.97 14.52
N ALA A 473 -16.28 -23.02 15.24
CA ALA A 473 -15.30 -22.09 14.69
C ALA A 473 -13.85 -22.60 14.85
N TRP A 474 -13.63 -23.66 15.65
CA TRP A 474 -12.29 -24.12 16.01
C TRP A 474 -11.53 -24.75 14.81
N PRO A 475 -10.18 -24.65 14.78
CA PRO A 475 -9.34 -25.43 13.89
C PRO A 475 -9.66 -26.94 13.98
N THR A 476 -9.92 -27.55 12.82
CA THR A 476 -10.20 -28.99 12.67
C THR A 476 -8.97 -29.78 12.22
N ASP A 477 -7.92 -29.09 11.79
CA ASP A 477 -6.67 -29.67 11.31
C ASP A 477 -5.50 -28.76 11.73
N THR A 478 -4.90 -29.06 12.87
CA THR A 478 -3.82 -28.26 13.45
C THR A 478 -2.44 -28.80 13.11
N TYR A 479 -1.45 -27.91 13.13
CA TYR A 479 -0.03 -28.25 13.01
C TYR A 479 0.81 -27.54 14.07
N PHE A 480 2.00 -28.06 14.34
CA PHE A 480 2.96 -27.56 15.32
C PHE A 480 4.39 -27.42 14.76
N ASP A 481 4.64 -27.92 13.54
CA ASP A 481 5.92 -27.81 12.84
C ASP A 481 6.09 -26.42 12.20
N GLU A 482 7.32 -26.09 11.79
CA GLU A 482 7.68 -24.82 11.10
C GLU A 482 6.81 -24.53 9.86
N PHE A 483 6.28 -25.57 9.20
CA PHE A 483 5.34 -25.43 8.10
C PHE A 483 4.34 -26.58 8.05
N TYR A 484 3.17 -26.28 7.48
CA TYR A 484 2.16 -27.23 7.05
C TYR A 484 1.92 -27.09 5.54
N LYS A 485 1.75 -28.22 4.84
CA LYS A 485 1.52 -28.28 3.40
C LYS A 485 0.15 -28.90 3.17
N LEU A 486 -0.66 -28.33 2.28
CA LEU A 486 -1.90 -29.00 1.89
C LEU A 486 -1.58 -30.39 1.30
N PRO A 487 -2.39 -31.42 1.60
CA PRO A 487 -2.13 -32.79 1.16
C PRO A 487 -2.31 -33.00 -0.35
N GLU A 488 -2.96 -32.06 -1.04
CA GLU A 488 -3.07 -31.98 -2.49
C GLU A 488 -2.74 -30.56 -2.97
N TYR A 489 -2.34 -30.42 -4.24
CA TYR A 489 -2.33 -29.10 -4.88
C TYR A 489 -3.76 -28.57 -4.94
N PHE A 490 -3.96 -27.29 -4.68
CA PHE A 490 -5.27 -26.67 -4.63
C PHE A 490 -5.40 -25.58 -5.71
N ASN A 491 -6.46 -25.68 -6.52
CA ASN A 491 -6.69 -24.86 -7.72
C ASN A 491 -5.47 -24.80 -8.66
N GLY A 492 -4.71 -25.89 -8.73
CA GLY A 492 -3.54 -26.03 -9.61
C GLY A 492 -2.18 -25.76 -8.96
N GLU A 493 -2.11 -25.36 -7.68
CA GLU A 493 -0.85 -24.96 -7.05
C GLU A 493 -0.60 -25.54 -5.66
N ALA A 494 0.67 -25.57 -5.25
CA ALA A 494 1.05 -25.93 -3.89
C ALA A 494 0.79 -24.75 -2.94
N VAL A 495 0.06 -25.00 -1.86
CA VAL A 495 -0.20 -24.04 -0.78
C VAL A 495 0.55 -24.50 0.46
N ILE A 496 1.40 -23.62 1.01
CA ILE A 496 2.19 -23.86 2.21
C ILE A 496 1.83 -22.81 3.26
N VAL A 497 1.59 -23.25 4.49
CA VAL A 497 1.40 -22.40 5.66
C VAL A 497 2.68 -22.47 6.48
N TYR A 498 3.33 -21.34 6.74
CA TYR A 498 4.53 -21.27 7.58
C TYR A 498 4.16 -20.70 8.95
N HIS A 499 4.70 -21.25 10.03
CA HIS A 499 4.57 -20.71 11.38
C HIS A 499 5.55 -19.55 11.59
N GLU A 500 5.07 -18.45 12.15
CA GLU A 500 5.89 -17.28 12.51
C GLU A 500 5.97 -17.15 14.04
N PRO A 501 6.94 -17.81 14.69
CA PRO A 501 6.99 -17.88 16.14
C PRO A 501 7.32 -16.54 16.81
N ALA A 502 6.55 -16.22 17.85
CA ALA A 502 6.75 -15.06 18.73
C ALA A 502 6.69 -13.69 18.02
N ALA A 503 5.89 -13.56 16.96
CA ALA A 503 5.69 -12.33 16.22
C ALA A 503 4.63 -11.42 16.89
N ASN A 504 3.40 -11.39 16.38
CA ASN A 504 2.26 -10.75 17.07
C ASN A 504 1.86 -11.59 18.30
N THR A 505 1.92 -12.92 18.17
CA THR A 505 1.64 -13.97 19.14
C THR A 505 2.64 -15.14 18.96
N ASP A 506 2.39 -16.28 19.60
CA ASP A 506 3.08 -17.57 19.37
C ASP A 506 2.36 -18.50 18.39
N GLY A 507 1.26 -18.06 17.77
CA GLY A 507 0.43 -18.84 16.87
C GLY A 507 0.27 -18.23 15.48
N ASP A 508 1.04 -17.22 15.12
CA ASP A 508 0.90 -16.52 13.84
C ASP A 508 1.40 -17.37 12.67
N SER A 509 0.91 -17.08 11.47
CA SER A 509 1.28 -17.81 10.26
C SER A 509 1.19 -16.96 8.99
N ILE A 510 1.99 -17.31 7.99
CA ILE A 510 1.87 -16.78 6.61
C ILE A 510 1.48 -17.92 5.65
N VAL A 511 0.75 -17.60 4.57
CA VAL A 511 0.33 -18.60 3.56
C VAL A 511 0.92 -18.26 2.21
N PHE A 512 1.73 -19.15 1.65
CA PHE A 512 2.37 -19.00 0.35
C PHE A 512 1.68 -19.87 -0.72
N PHE A 513 1.16 -19.19 -1.75
CA PHE A 513 0.60 -19.75 -2.98
C PHE A 513 1.71 -19.78 -4.05
N ARG A 514 2.28 -20.97 -4.28
CA ARG A 514 3.57 -21.15 -4.97
C ARG A 514 3.56 -21.03 -6.49
N HIS A 515 2.40 -20.97 -7.13
CA HIS A 515 2.32 -20.76 -8.59
C HIS A 515 1.77 -19.39 -8.93
N SER A 516 0.79 -18.94 -8.14
CA SER A 516 0.27 -17.58 -8.21
C SER A 516 1.26 -16.55 -7.69
N GLU A 517 2.33 -16.96 -6.99
CA GLU A 517 3.35 -16.10 -6.38
C GLU A 517 2.72 -15.07 -5.43
N ILE A 518 1.99 -15.56 -4.42
CA ILE A 518 1.29 -14.72 -3.44
C ILE A 518 1.55 -15.20 -2.01
N ILE A 519 1.93 -14.26 -1.13
CA ILE A 519 2.03 -14.48 0.31
C ILE A 519 0.90 -13.71 1.02
N SER A 520 -0.01 -14.44 1.66
CA SER A 520 -0.97 -13.88 2.62
C SER A 520 -0.26 -13.77 3.98
N ALA A 521 0.10 -12.54 4.37
CA ALA A 521 1.06 -12.29 5.45
C ALA A 521 0.46 -12.27 6.87
N GLY A 522 -0.87 -12.35 7.01
CA GLY A 522 -1.53 -12.26 8.31
C GLY A 522 -1.18 -10.97 9.06
N ASN A 523 -1.18 -11.02 10.39
CA ASN A 523 -0.91 -9.83 11.24
C ASN A 523 0.57 -9.42 11.29
N ILE A 524 1.47 -10.20 10.67
CA ILE A 524 2.91 -9.90 10.55
C ILE A 524 3.13 -8.59 9.79
N TYR A 525 2.24 -8.29 8.82
CA TYR A 525 2.38 -7.17 7.90
C TYR A 525 1.07 -6.37 7.78
N SER A 526 1.20 -5.04 7.87
CA SER A 526 0.12 -4.04 7.77
C SER A 526 0.68 -2.82 7.05
N THR A 527 -0.08 -2.25 6.10
CA THR A 527 0.28 -0.95 5.49
C THR A 527 -0.41 0.23 6.15
N VAL A 528 -1.14 0.02 7.26
CA VAL A 528 -1.95 1.09 7.91
C VAL A 528 -1.64 1.29 9.40
N SER A 529 -0.77 0.48 9.99
CA SER A 529 -0.47 0.55 11.42
C SER A 529 0.91 -0.02 11.77
N TYR A 530 1.43 0.35 12.95
CA TYR A 530 2.41 -0.47 13.65
C TYR A 530 1.85 -1.87 13.93
N PRO A 531 2.71 -2.91 14.05
CA PRO A 531 2.25 -4.26 14.32
C PRO A 531 1.71 -4.38 15.75
N THR A 532 0.63 -5.12 15.93
CA THR A 532 0.12 -5.47 17.27
C THR A 532 1.01 -6.54 17.87
N ILE A 533 1.58 -6.29 19.06
CA ILE A 533 2.49 -7.23 19.74
C ILE A 533 1.89 -7.60 21.09
N ASP A 534 1.35 -8.82 21.20
CA ASP A 534 0.80 -9.36 22.44
C ASP A 534 1.85 -10.21 23.17
N LEU A 535 2.54 -9.57 24.11
CA LEU A 535 3.59 -10.20 24.92
C LEU A 535 3.06 -11.36 25.77
N ALA A 536 1.80 -11.27 26.23
CA ALA A 536 1.16 -12.29 27.05
C ALA A 536 0.76 -13.52 26.21
N LYS A 537 0.50 -13.32 24.92
CA LYS A 537 0.38 -14.40 23.92
C LYS A 537 1.72 -14.79 23.27
N GLY A 538 2.86 -14.43 23.87
CA GLY A 538 4.18 -14.88 23.43
C GLY A 538 4.88 -14.01 22.39
N GLY A 539 4.22 -12.99 21.83
CA GLY A 539 4.78 -12.09 20.81
C GLY A 539 6.00 -11.27 21.24
N GLY A 540 6.60 -10.58 20.27
CA GLY A 540 7.75 -9.70 20.46
C GLY A 540 8.28 -9.06 19.16
N ILE A 541 8.92 -7.89 19.26
CA ILE A 541 9.41 -7.14 18.09
C ILE A 541 10.37 -7.94 17.20
N GLN A 542 11.20 -8.80 17.80
CA GLN A 542 12.16 -9.62 17.05
C GLN A 542 11.48 -10.75 16.27
N GLY A 543 10.34 -11.28 16.73
CA GLY A 543 9.57 -12.25 15.95
C GLY A 543 8.91 -11.60 14.73
N VAL A 544 8.34 -10.40 14.90
CA VAL A 544 7.78 -9.64 13.76
C VAL A 544 8.86 -9.32 12.72
N VAL A 545 10.05 -8.86 13.17
CA VAL A 545 11.18 -8.61 12.25
C VAL A 545 11.66 -9.91 11.57
N LYS A 546 11.65 -11.05 12.25
CA LYS A 546 11.97 -12.35 11.65
C LYS A 546 10.94 -12.76 10.60
N GLY A 547 9.65 -12.65 10.87
CA GLY A 547 8.60 -12.98 9.90
C GLY A 547 8.62 -12.08 8.67
N LEU A 548 8.87 -10.78 8.85
CA LEU A 548 9.07 -9.87 7.71
C LEU A 548 10.32 -10.23 6.89
N ASN A 549 11.41 -10.64 7.54
CA ASN A 549 12.59 -11.16 6.83
C ASN A 549 12.28 -12.49 6.11
N HIS A 550 11.46 -13.37 6.69
CA HIS A 550 11.08 -14.64 6.05
C HIS A 550 10.19 -14.40 4.82
N ILE A 551 9.25 -13.44 4.88
CA ILE A 551 8.50 -12.97 3.71
C ILE A 551 9.46 -12.48 2.62
N LEU A 552 10.50 -11.70 2.96
CA LEU A 552 11.52 -11.22 2.01
C LEU A 552 12.46 -12.31 1.50
N ASP A 553 12.72 -13.37 2.28
CA ASP A 553 13.50 -14.54 1.86
C ASP A 553 12.72 -15.46 0.91
N LEU A 554 11.39 -15.49 1.01
CA LEU A 554 10.49 -16.24 0.11
C LEU A 554 10.13 -15.47 -1.16
N ALA A 555 9.94 -14.15 -1.06
CA ALA A 555 9.42 -13.32 -2.15
C ALA A 555 10.48 -12.97 -3.20
N VAL A 556 10.08 -13.05 -4.48
CA VAL A 556 10.91 -12.74 -5.64
C VAL A 556 10.39 -11.46 -6.30
N ALA A 557 11.23 -10.43 -6.39
CA ALA A 557 10.88 -9.22 -7.13
C ALA A 557 10.96 -9.46 -8.65
N GLU A 558 9.96 -9.01 -9.41
CA GLU A 558 9.99 -9.03 -10.88
C GLU A 558 11.00 -8.02 -11.43
N TYR A 559 10.93 -6.77 -10.97
CA TYR A 559 11.84 -5.73 -11.44
C TYR A 559 12.11 -4.68 -10.36
N ARG A 560 13.34 -4.69 -9.81
CA ARG A 560 13.86 -3.67 -8.88
C ARG A 560 12.98 -3.45 -7.65
N SER A 561 12.73 -4.54 -6.92
CA SER A 561 11.88 -4.56 -5.72
C SER A 561 10.43 -4.09 -5.98
N GLN A 562 9.93 -4.22 -7.21
CA GLN A 562 8.54 -3.98 -7.59
C GLN A 562 7.98 -5.18 -8.36
N GLY A 563 6.72 -5.55 -8.10
CA GLY A 563 6.06 -6.70 -8.72
C GLY A 563 6.71 -8.04 -8.37
N GLY A 564 6.31 -9.09 -9.09
CA GLY A 564 6.72 -10.47 -8.80
C GLY A 564 5.82 -11.13 -7.75
N THR A 565 6.40 -11.60 -6.65
CA THR A 565 5.61 -12.15 -5.53
C THR A 565 4.82 -11.02 -4.85
N TRP A 566 3.49 -11.12 -4.87
CA TRP A 566 2.60 -10.17 -4.18
C TRP A 566 2.41 -10.55 -2.72
N ILE A 567 2.26 -9.53 -1.87
CA ILE A 567 2.02 -9.67 -0.45
C ILE A 567 0.67 -9.03 -0.10
N ILE A 568 -0.22 -9.84 0.46
CA ILE A 568 -1.51 -9.42 1.00
C ILE A 568 -1.34 -9.23 2.51
N PRO A 569 -1.31 -7.99 3.04
CA PRO A 569 -1.30 -7.72 4.48
C PRO A 569 -2.64 -8.10 5.12
N SER A 570 -2.70 -8.28 6.44
CA SER A 570 -4.00 -8.34 7.16
C SER A 570 -4.80 -7.05 7.01
N HIS A 571 -4.11 -5.90 6.98
CA HIS A 571 -4.73 -4.59 6.88
C HIS A 571 -3.99 -3.71 5.88
N GLY A 572 -4.75 -3.11 4.96
CA GLY A 572 -4.24 -2.13 4.02
C GLY A 572 -4.14 -2.63 2.58
N ARG A 573 -3.28 -1.99 1.80
CA ARG A 573 -3.17 -2.19 0.35
C ARG A 573 -2.35 -3.42 -0.04
N LEU A 574 -2.64 -3.94 -1.23
CA LEU A 574 -1.77 -4.91 -1.90
C LEU A 574 -0.34 -4.34 -2.01
N SER A 575 0.65 -5.21 -1.83
CA SER A 575 2.05 -4.80 -1.64
C SER A 575 3.02 -5.76 -2.31
N ASP A 576 4.27 -5.34 -2.47
CA ASP A 576 5.38 -6.18 -2.95
C ASP A 576 6.61 -6.11 -2.03
N THR A 577 7.71 -6.75 -2.44
CA THR A 577 8.99 -6.79 -1.72
C THR A 577 9.49 -5.41 -1.27
N GLY A 578 9.32 -4.36 -2.08
CA GLY A 578 9.75 -3.00 -1.74
C GLY A 578 8.98 -2.41 -0.56
N ASP A 579 7.67 -2.67 -0.49
CA ASP A 579 6.82 -2.19 0.62
C ASP A 579 7.10 -2.94 1.92
N VAL A 580 7.32 -4.26 1.84
CA VAL A 580 7.70 -5.10 3.00
C VAL A 580 9.07 -4.69 3.54
N ALA A 581 10.04 -4.42 2.65
CA ALA A 581 11.37 -3.94 3.05
C ALA A 581 11.32 -2.58 3.75
N SER A 582 10.54 -1.61 3.24
CA SER A 582 10.37 -0.30 3.89
C SER A 582 9.73 -0.43 5.29
N TYR A 583 8.75 -1.33 5.47
CA TYR A 583 8.12 -1.61 6.78
C TYR A 583 9.06 -2.33 7.76
N ARG A 584 9.79 -3.36 7.29
CA ARG A 584 10.83 -4.09 8.04
C ARG A 584 11.90 -3.11 8.54
N ASN A 585 12.35 -2.21 7.67
CA ASN A 585 13.36 -1.20 7.99
C ASN A 585 12.88 -0.22 9.06
N MET A 586 11.62 0.25 8.98
CA MET A 586 10.99 1.09 10.01
C MET A 586 11.03 0.41 11.39
N LEU A 587 10.63 -0.86 11.47
CA LEU A 587 10.63 -1.60 12.74
C LEU A 587 12.04 -1.84 13.30
N VAL A 588 13.03 -2.11 12.44
CA VAL A 588 14.44 -2.22 12.84
C VAL A 588 14.97 -0.91 13.40
N MET A 589 14.71 0.23 12.74
CA MET A 589 15.12 1.55 13.24
C MET A 589 14.48 1.86 14.60
N ILE A 590 13.19 1.60 14.78
CA ILE A 590 12.50 1.84 16.06
C ILE A 590 13.03 0.92 17.17
N ARG A 591 13.23 -0.36 16.86
CA ARG A 591 13.80 -1.36 17.78
C ARG A 591 15.17 -0.91 18.29
N ASP A 592 16.06 -0.52 17.38
CA ASP A 592 17.45 -0.18 17.72
C ASP A 592 17.54 1.15 18.49
N ARG A 593 16.67 2.12 18.18
CA ARG A 593 16.47 3.34 19.00
C ARG A 593 16.03 3.02 20.43
N ILE A 594 15.03 2.16 20.60
CA ILE A 594 14.54 1.79 21.95
C ILE A 594 15.58 0.94 22.69
N GLN A 595 16.32 0.07 22.00
CA GLN A 595 17.42 -0.72 22.58
C GLN A 595 18.56 0.18 23.10
N ASP A 596 18.97 1.20 22.36
CA ASP A 596 19.96 2.19 22.81
C ASP A 596 19.48 2.93 24.07
N MET A 597 18.22 3.35 24.12
CA MET A 597 17.63 3.99 25.31
C MET A 597 17.60 3.03 26.53
N ILE A 598 17.27 1.74 26.33
CA ILE A 598 17.36 0.71 27.37
C ILE A 598 18.80 0.54 27.86
N ASN A 599 19.78 0.51 26.95
CA ASN A 599 21.20 0.40 27.28
C ASN A 599 21.72 1.61 28.08
N LYS A 600 21.13 2.79 27.85
CA LYS A 600 21.35 4.02 28.63
C LYS A 600 20.59 4.06 29.97
N GLY A 601 19.86 3.00 30.32
CA GLY A 601 19.12 2.86 31.58
C GLY A 601 17.81 3.65 31.64
N MET A 602 17.28 4.11 30.50
CA MET A 602 16.05 4.91 30.47
C MET A 602 14.82 4.07 30.86
N THR A 603 13.90 4.68 31.61
CA THR A 603 12.59 4.08 31.94
C THR A 603 11.63 4.15 30.75
N LEU A 604 10.54 3.37 30.78
CA LEU A 604 9.51 3.42 29.74
C LEU A 604 8.93 4.83 29.54
N ASP A 605 8.73 5.58 30.63
CA ASP A 605 8.20 6.95 30.54
C ASP A 605 9.20 7.92 29.92
N GLN A 606 10.50 7.73 30.19
CA GLN A 606 11.57 8.48 29.52
C GLN A 606 11.69 8.12 28.04
N VAL A 607 11.53 6.84 27.68
CA VAL A 607 11.48 6.38 26.28
C VAL A 607 10.28 6.98 25.55
N ARG A 608 9.08 6.97 26.16
CA ARG A 608 7.89 7.64 25.60
C ARG A 608 8.11 9.15 25.40
N ALA A 609 8.65 9.84 26.41
CA ALA A 609 8.95 11.26 26.33
C ALA A 609 9.97 11.61 25.23
N ALA A 610 10.88 10.69 24.91
CA ALA A 610 11.87 10.85 23.83
C ALA A 610 11.29 10.67 22.41
N ARG A 611 10.02 10.23 22.27
CA ARG A 611 9.32 10.02 20.99
C ARG A 611 10.17 9.30 19.90
N PRO A 612 10.69 8.09 20.17
CA PRO A 612 11.61 7.37 19.27
C PRO A 612 11.00 6.98 17.90
N THR A 613 9.70 7.19 17.72
CA THR A 613 8.90 6.79 16.55
C THR A 613 8.32 7.98 15.77
N LEU A 614 8.66 9.23 16.15
CA LEU A 614 8.03 10.45 15.63
C LEU A 614 8.06 10.57 14.09
N ASP A 615 9.12 10.09 13.45
CA ASP A 615 9.29 10.04 11.99
C ASP A 615 8.45 8.97 11.28
N PHE A 616 7.65 8.20 12.02
CA PHE A 616 6.75 7.17 11.50
C PHE A 616 5.32 7.31 12.04
N ASP A 617 5.12 8.08 13.12
CA ASP A 617 3.83 8.20 13.82
C ASP A 617 2.73 8.78 12.94
N GLY A 618 3.03 9.73 12.06
CA GLY A 618 2.05 10.27 11.09
C GLY A 618 1.66 9.29 9.97
N ARG A 619 2.30 8.11 9.90
CA ARG A 619 2.05 7.09 8.87
C ARG A 619 1.51 5.77 9.40
N TYR A 620 1.96 5.36 10.59
CA TYR A 620 1.66 4.07 11.21
C TYR A 620 1.14 4.19 12.66
N GLY A 621 1.22 5.39 13.23
CA GLY A 621 0.82 5.66 14.60
C GLY A 621 -0.67 5.93 14.76
N SER A 622 -1.14 5.80 16.00
CA SER A 622 -2.47 6.23 16.41
C SER A 622 -2.45 6.64 17.88
N ASN A 623 -3.23 7.67 18.21
CA ASN A 623 -3.46 8.12 19.58
C ASN A 623 -4.77 7.57 20.18
N THR A 624 -5.55 6.81 19.41
CA THR A 624 -6.88 6.29 19.79
C THR A 624 -7.08 4.85 19.28
N GLY A 625 -8.18 4.20 19.69
CA GLY A 625 -8.51 2.83 19.30
C GLY A 625 -7.90 1.76 20.19
N SER A 626 -7.95 0.51 19.75
CA SER A 626 -7.48 -0.68 20.48
C SER A 626 -5.96 -0.87 20.47
N TRP A 627 -5.25 -0.18 19.58
CA TRP A 627 -3.79 -0.20 19.49
C TRP A 627 -3.29 1.21 19.21
N THR A 628 -2.38 1.71 20.06
CA THR A 628 -1.86 3.08 19.98
C THR A 628 -0.34 3.08 19.91
N THR A 629 0.26 4.17 19.42
CA THR A 629 1.72 4.38 19.40
C THR A 629 2.34 4.14 20.79
N ASN A 630 1.68 4.62 21.85
CA ASN A 630 2.16 4.43 23.22
C ASN A 630 2.13 2.96 23.68
N MET A 631 1.20 2.14 23.18
CA MET A 631 1.14 0.70 23.43
C MET A 631 2.21 -0.04 22.63
N PHE A 632 2.41 0.33 21.37
CA PHE A 632 3.48 -0.21 20.52
C PHE A 632 4.87 0.05 21.11
N VAL A 633 5.18 1.30 21.48
CA VAL A 633 6.46 1.66 22.13
C VAL A 633 6.68 0.88 23.44
N GLU A 634 5.61 0.68 24.23
CA GLU A 634 5.67 -0.14 25.44
C GLU A 634 5.93 -1.63 25.13
N ALA A 635 5.25 -2.19 24.13
CA ALA A 635 5.43 -3.58 23.73
C ALA A 635 6.86 -3.84 23.21
N VAL A 636 7.41 -2.93 22.39
CA VAL A 636 8.80 -2.99 21.94
C VAL A 636 9.76 -2.92 23.14
N TYR A 637 9.63 -1.90 23.99
CA TYR A 637 10.50 -1.72 25.17
C TYR A 637 10.48 -2.94 26.12
N ARG A 638 9.30 -3.49 26.41
CA ARG A 638 9.15 -4.68 27.26
C ARG A 638 9.75 -5.92 26.59
N SER A 639 9.44 -6.17 25.31
CA SER A 639 9.96 -7.33 24.57
C SER A 639 11.49 -7.37 24.45
N LEU A 640 12.16 -6.21 24.50
CA LEU A 640 13.63 -6.11 24.49
C LEU A 640 14.24 -6.27 25.89
N LYS A 641 13.50 -5.93 26.94
CA LYS A 641 13.94 -6.04 28.34
C LYS A 641 13.71 -7.44 28.92
N GLU A 642 12.62 -8.07 28.52
CA GLU A 642 12.29 -9.46 28.80
C GLU A 642 13.13 -10.37 27.90
N LYS A 643 14.36 -10.70 28.37
CA LYS A 643 15.17 -11.76 27.75
C LYS A 643 14.39 -13.09 27.80
N LYS A 644 13.74 -13.44 26.70
CA LYS A 644 13.21 -14.78 26.40
C LYS A 644 14.34 -15.68 25.90
#